data_AF-A0A397DAS2-F1
#
_entry.id   AF-A0A397DAS2-F1
#
_cell.length_a   1.000
_cell.length_b   1.000
_cell.length_c   1.000
_cell.angle_alpha   90.00
_cell.angle_beta   90.00
_cell.angle_gamma   90.00
#
_symmetry.space_group_name_H-M   'P 1'
#
loop_
_entity.id
_entity.type
_entity.pdbx_description
1 polymer ?
#
loop_
_entity_poly.entity_id
_entity_poly.type
_entity_poly.pdbx_seq_one_letter_code
_entity_poly.pdbx_strand_id
1 'polypeptide(L)'
;MHIIVAMYLVMWATLLQTALDADLVSVRVYQPLVTSVVYVITATLHLYAVYSVVVSECKQRPLSQKVGPSIGAIAPQTRIAFFDLDNWYDHSIILFNLIEIACASTQATTMFRTIVEPAKVVSYAVVVVLYIVLSPLILFVRNTQAKTSLVNVADSILSFTLSCGHPFAAVVFQLSDYVLVHPALEHDNLWSTQTLVLTRQLLPSTFVHLCSILGLHVGTYLALRRVMNTSHHIHLALTAVTEKKPPVAPVTRTRTARVKQTLHLLVHASRSSLQDQLKLSRKKRLLLRVNLVVNMTLGMASIIVITRSMVRRTHCPEYCRAYSRPLFDLSCHCAYVEVNCVLQGIVDPLPLLDPAIVGTNALYMEISRCDLSSGLPAASLAPFQDLSKLLILYSNMTSWDEPLPPGVNHVIVRRSRLQSVPSALGGPISPSLILWISMAAVAILGSVVGIGLSKHMPPYMDNLGLRRTYQRTYRTSIFFVLVSLLHGGLEWILSVPLGREFHVRNLIYTLAMQYVFFFNIAAPLRHLALSSQAMTSVVTTTSKAASRMKELEQYLRSNHGLPTFMTFCQRDFRTEELRAWQLVEQFKQRLVSARKLLTTCLVPQCALACPTSVKWGPTYVTRLESWLRRDEDIVGNEVPTTFFDEFQAALLEALCEDVWLRFQRQSLDWIDHDRRRRSLEGMDTVLRMVVKQQPAFPLPFPVVQVFR
;
A
#
# COMPACT_ATOMS: atom_id res chain seq x y z
N MET A 1 3.70 8.27 9.07
CA MET A 1 2.35 8.78 8.76
C MET A 1 1.77 8.16 7.48
N HIS A 2 2.38 8.29 6.30
CA HIS A 2 1.86 7.66 5.05
C HIS A 2 1.53 6.17 5.19
N ILE A 3 2.42 5.37 5.80
CA ILE A 3 2.20 3.93 6.03
C ILE A 3 0.98 3.68 6.91
N ILE A 4 0.81 4.45 8.00
CA ILE A 4 -0.31 4.30 8.94
C ILE A 4 -1.64 4.61 8.23
N VAL A 5 -1.69 5.70 7.44
CA VAL A 5 -2.89 6.05 6.65
C VAL A 5 -3.21 4.94 5.64
N ALA A 6 -2.20 4.43 4.93
CA ALA A 6 -2.39 3.35 3.96
C ALA A 6 -2.89 2.07 4.64
N MET A 7 -2.32 1.68 5.78
CA MET A 7 -2.79 0.51 6.54
C MET A 7 -4.23 0.68 7.04
N TYR A 8 -4.57 1.86 7.55
CA TYR A 8 -5.93 2.20 7.98
C TYR A 8 -6.94 2.06 6.84
N LEU A 9 -6.63 2.63 5.67
CA LEU A 9 -7.49 2.55 4.49
C LEU A 9 -7.63 1.13 3.95
N VAL A 10 -6.53 0.37 3.90
CA VAL A 10 -6.54 -1.04 3.49
C VAL A 10 -7.37 -1.88 4.45
N MET A 11 -7.23 -1.67 5.76
CA MET A 11 -8.03 -2.35 6.77
C MET A 11 -9.53 -2.15 6.51
N TRP A 12 -10.00 -0.91 6.34
CA TRP A 12 -11.41 -0.66 6.01
C TRP A 12 -11.83 -1.22 4.66
N ALA A 13 -10.98 -1.12 3.64
CA ALA A 13 -11.27 -1.69 2.33
C ALA A 13 -11.45 -3.22 2.41
N THR A 14 -10.63 -3.92 3.21
CA THR A 14 -10.74 -5.36 3.44
C THR A 14 -12.00 -5.70 4.22
N LEU A 15 -12.31 -4.96 5.30
CA LEU A 15 -13.53 -5.17 6.08
C LEU A 15 -14.80 -5.04 5.22
N LEU A 16 -14.85 -4.04 4.33
CA LEU A 16 -15.97 -3.86 3.40
C LEU A 16 -16.12 -4.99 2.38
N GLN A 17 -15.03 -5.67 2.01
CA GLN A 17 -15.05 -6.80 1.09
C GLN A 17 -15.40 -8.13 1.77
N THR A 18 -15.15 -8.24 3.08
CA THR A 18 -15.37 -9.46 3.86
C THR A 18 -16.62 -9.43 4.74
N ALA A 19 -17.26 -8.27 4.91
CA ALA A 19 -18.46 -8.11 5.73
C ALA A 19 -19.66 -8.86 5.15
N LEU A 20 -20.52 -9.39 6.02
CA LEU A 20 -21.78 -10.00 5.61
C LEU A 20 -22.76 -8.91 5.15
N ASP A 21 -23.68 -9.26 4.24
CA ASP A 21 -24.70 -8.32 3.75
C ASP A 21 -25.53 -7.72 4.90
N ALA A 22 -25.83 -8.52 5.92
CA ALA A 22 -26.53 -8.08 7.13
C ALA A 22 -25.76 -6.99 7.89
N ASP A 23 -24.43 -7.12 7.99
CA ASP A 23 -23.57 -6.14 8.68
C ASP A 23 -23.49 -4.84 7.88
N LEU A 24 -23.39 -4.94 6.55
CA LEU A 24 -23.35 -3.78 5.65
C LEU A 24 -24.67 -2.97 5.70
N VAL A 25 -25.81 -3.65 5.81
CA VAL A 25 -27.13 -3.02 6.01
C VAL A 25 -27.20 -2.34 7.38
N SER A 26 -26.73 -3.00 8.44
CA SER A 26 -26.72 -2.44 9.80
C SER A 26 -25.84 -1.18 9.91
N VAL A 27 -24.69 -1.17 9.23
CA VAL A 27 -23.76 -0.02 9.22
C VAL A 27 -24.16 1.06 8.20
N ARG A 28 -25.11 0.78 7.30
CA ARG A 28 -25.62 1.73 6.28
C ARG A 28 -24.51 2.31 5.40
N VAL A 29 -23.58 1.47 4.95
CA VAL A 29 -22.44 1.91 4.13
C VAL A 29 -22.92 2.38 2.75
N TYR A 30 -22.47 3.56 2.32
CA TYR A 30 -22.66 4.06 0.97
C TYR A 30 -21.88 3.19 -0.01
N GLN A 31 -22.60 2.48 -0.87
CA GLN A 31 -22.06 1.66 -1.97
C GLN A 31 -20.73 0.96 -1.59
N PRO A 32 -20.77 -0.15 -0.83
CA PRO A 32 -19.59 -0.77 -0.22
C PRO A 32 -18.43 -1.03 -1.20
N LEU A 33 -18.76 -1.47 -2.43
CA LEU A 33 -17.78 -1.70 -3.49
C LEU A 33 -17.07 -0.40 -3.92
N VAL A 34 -17.83 0.67 -4.16
CA VAL A 34 -17.28 1.97 -4.59
C VAL A 34 -16.40 2.54 -3.50
N THR A 35 -16.87 2.54 -2.24
CA THR A 35 -16.10 3.00 -1.09
C THR A 35 -14.81 2.20 -0.91
N SER A 36 -14.85 0.88 -1.05
CA SER A 36 -13.67 0.01 -0.98
C SER A 36 -12.65 0.35 -2.08
N VAL A 37 -13.10 0.53 -3.34
CA VAL A 37 -12.23 0.91 -4.46
C VAL A 37 -11.58 2.27 -4.21
N VAL A 38 -12.34 3.27 -3.77
CA VAL A 38 -11.80 4.60 -3.44
C VAL A 38 -10.74 4.51 -2.34
N TYR A 39 -10.97 3.73 -1.29
CA TYR A 39 -9.99 3.53 -0.22
C TYR A 39 -8.71 2.85 -0.71
N VAL A 40 -8.82 1.85 -1.59
CA VAL A 40 -7.65 1.20 -2.22
C VAL A 40 -6.87 2.21 -3.06
N ILE A 41 -7.54 3.00 -3.91
CA ILE A 41 -6.89 4.03 -4.73
C ILE A 41 -6.14 5.02 -3.84
N THR A 42 -6.79 5.56 -2.81
CA THR A 42 -6.15 6.51 -1.88
C THR A 42 -5.01 5.85 -1.10
N ALA A 43 -5.12 4.59 -0.69
CA ALA A 43 -4.02 3.86 -0.06
C ALA A 43 -2.81 3.71 -1.00
N THR A 44 -3.04 3.35 -2.27
CA THR A 44 -1.96 3.26 -3.28
C THR A 44 -1.27 4.59 -3.51
N LEU A 45 -2.00 5.72 -3.45
CA LEU A 45 -1.42 7.06 -3.53
C LEU A 45 -0.44 7.34 -2.37
N HIS A 46 -0.81 6.97 -1.13
CA HIS A 46 0.08 7.12 0.03
C HIS A 46 1.30 6.17 -0.06
N LEU A 47 1.12 4.94 -0.55
CA LEU A 47 2.23 3.99 -0.74
C LEU A 47 3.19 4.44 -1.85
N TYR A 48 2.67 5.02 -2.93
CA TYR A 48 3.48 5.60 -4.01
C TYR A 48 4.39 6.73 -3.49
N ALA A 49 3.89 7.58 -2.58
CA ALA A 49 4.73 8.60 -1.94
C ALA A 49 5.91 7.96 -1.18
N VAL A 50 5.68 6.88 -0.42
CA VAL A 50 6.74 6.14 0.28
C VAL A 50 7.74 5.57 -0.72
N TYR A 51 7.26 4.91 -1.78
CA TYR A 51 8.11 4.36 -2.83
C TYR A 51 9.01 5.42 -3.46
N SER A 52 8.47 6.61 -3.76
CA SER A 52 9.22 7.70 -4.37
C SER A 52 10.40 8.18 -3.51
N VAL A 53 10.24 8.19 -2.18
CA VAL A 53 11.31 8.53 -1.23
C VAL A 53 12.39 7.47 -1.25
N VAL A 54 12.01 6.19 -1.07
CA VAL A 54 12.96 5.07 -1.00
C VAL A 54 13.79 4.96 -2.29
N VAL A 55 13.17 5.13 -3.46
CA VAL A 55 13.88 5.08 -4.75
C VAL A 55 14.80 6.29 -4.93
N SER A 56 14.40 7.48 -4.48
CA SER A 56 15.22 8.68 -4.58
C SER A 56 16.49 8.58 -3.73
N GLU A 57 16.40 8.02 -2.52
CA GLU A 57 17.56 7.76 -1.66
C GLU A 57 18.46 6.66 -2.22
N CYS A 58 17.90 5.61 -2.82
CA CYS A 58 18.68 4.58 -3.51
C CYS A 58 19.45 5.10 -4.72
N LYS A 59 18.89 6.07 -5.46
CA LYS A 59 19.58 6.73 -6.59
C LYS A 59 20.63 7.75 -6.15
N GLN A 60 20.56 8.27 -4.93
CA GLN A 60 21.48 9.31 -4.41
C GLN A 60 22.72 8.76 -3.68
N ARG A 61 22.92 7.44 -3.58
CA ARG A 61 24.23 6.90 -3.14
C ARG A 61 25.25 7.09 -4.27
N PRO A 62 26.27 7.96 -4.13
CA PRO A 62 27.19 8.21 -5.21
C PRO A 62 28.20 7.07 -5.31
N LEU A 63 28.29 6.47 -6.50
CA LEU A 63 29.53 5.89 -6.97
C LEU A 63 30.56 7.03 -7.03
N SER A 64 31.64 6.89 -6.26
CA SER A 64 32.79 7.80 -6.18
C SER A 64 33.14 8.41 -7.55
N GLN A 65 32.83 9.70 -7.73
CA GLN A 65 33.11 10.41 -8.97
C GLN A 65 34.44 11.16 -8.81
N LYS A 66 35.45 10.69 -9.54
CA LYS A 66 36.76 11.36 -9.69
C LYS A 66 36.56 12.79 -10.17
N VAL A 67 37.11 13.73 -9.41
CA VAL A 67 37.22 15.15 -9.77
C VAL A 67 38.18 15.30 -10.95
N GLY A 68 37.70 15.93 -12.02
CA GLY A 68 38.52 16.52 -13.08
C GLY A 68 37.89 17.86 -13.50
N PRO A 69 38.66 18.91 -13.77
CA PRO A 69 38.10 20.23 -14.03
C PRO A 69 37.66 20.31 -15.49
N SER A 70 36.35 20.26 -15.76
CA SER A 70 35.81 20.72 -17.05
C SER A 70 35.12 22.06 -16.85
N ILE A 71 35.76 23.11 -17.37
CA ILE A 71 35.15 24.42 -17.58
C ILE A 71 34.11 24.24 -18.70
N GLY A 72 32.87 23.95 -18.31
CA GLY A 72 31.71 23.92 -19.20
C GLY A 72 30.85 25.14 -18.91
N ALA A 73 30.63 25.98 -19.92
CA ALA A 73 29.85 27.20 -19.85
C ALA A 73 28.50 26.98 -19.16
N ILE A 74 28.26 27.73 -18.08
CA ILE A 74 26.96 27.85 -17.45
C ILE A 74 26.05 28.56 -18.46
N ALA A 75 25.25 27.80 -19.20
CA ALA A 75 24.11 28.34 -19.90
C ALA A 75 23.24 29.05 -18.85
N PRO A 76 22.82 30.31 -19.06
CA PRO A 76 21.94 30.99 -18.12
C PRO A 76 20.59 30.28 -18.16
N GLN A 77 20.38 29.35 -17.23
CA GLN A 77 19.07 28.76 -16.98
C GLN A 77 18.10 29.92 -16.74
N THR A 78 17.19 30.06 -17.69
CA THR A 78 16.12 31.04 -17.77
C THR A 78 15.37 31.14 -16.44
N ARG A 79 15.71 32.16 -15.64
CA ARG A 79 14.93 32.62 -14.46
C ARG A 79 13.54 33.19 -14.83
N ILE A 80 13.02 32.91 -16.02
CA ILE A 80 11.81 33.55 -16.57
C ILE A 80 10.58 32.63 -16.48
N ALA A 81 10.72 31.35 -16.08
CA ALA A 81 9.57 30.44 -15.91
C ALA A 81 9.23 30.06 -14.45
N PHE A 82 10.05 30.44 -13.46
CA PHE A 82 9.84 30.07 -12.05
C PHE A 82 8.94 31.03 -11.25
N PHE A 83 8.70 32.25 -11.73
CA PHE A 83 7.91 33.25 -11.00
C PHE A 83 6.39 33.10 -11.17
N ASP A 84 5.92 32.47 -12.25
CA ASP A 84 4.48 32.31 -12.50
C ASP A 84 3.89 31.09 -11.77
N LEU A 85 4.72 30.08 -11.48
CA LEU A 85 4.31 28.88 -10.74
C LEU A 85 4.10 29.16 -9.24
N ASP A 86 4.89 30.07 -8.66
CA ASP A 86 4.83 30.45 -7.24
C ASP A 86 3.54 31.23 -6.91
N ASN A 87 2.97 31.95 -7.90
CA ASN A 87 1.70 32.66 -7.75
C ASN A 87 0.49 31.71 -7.64
N TRP A 88 0.47 30.63 -8.43
CA TRP A 88 -0.58 29.61 -8.39
C TRP A 88 -0.48 28.71 -7.15
N TYR A 89 0.74 28.50 -6.66
CA TYR A 89 1.02 27.63 -5.53
C TYR A 89 0.33 28.11 -4.23
N ASP A 90 0.42 29.39 -3.89
CA ASP A 90 -0.21 29.93 -2.67
C ASP A 90 -1.74 29.93 -2.72
N HIS A 91 -2.33 30.23 -3.88
CA HIS A 91 -3.79 30.17 -4.06
C HIS A 91 -4.30 28.73 -3.92
N SER A 92 -3.54 27.77 -4.45
CA SER A 92 -3.85 26.35 -4.34
C SER A 92 -3.80 25.90 -2.87
N ILE A 93 -2.79 26.33 -2.10
CA ILE A 93 -2.69 25.99 -0.67
C ILE A 93 -3.88 26.54 0.12
N ILE A 94 -4.25 27.80 -0.09
CA ILE A 94 -5.40 28.40 0.60
C ILE A 94 -6.68 27.63 0.25
N LEU A 95 -6.88 27.32 -1.03
CA LEU A 95 -8.05 26.56 -1.49
C LEU A 95 -8.11 25.16 -0.86
N PHE A 96 -7.00 24.41 -0.84
CA PHE A 96 -6.96 23.09 -0.23
C PHE A 96 -7.20 23.14 1.28
N ASN A 97 -6.62 24.11 1.99
CA ASN A 97 -6.86 24.27 3.42
C ASN A 97 -8.34 24.60 3.71
N LEU A 98 -9.01 25.41 2.88
CA LEU A 98 -10.44 25.70 3.02
C LEU A 98 -11.31 24.47 2.75
N ILE A 99 -10.96 23.66 1.74
CA ILE A 99 -11.63 22.39 1.46
C ILE A 99 -11.47 21.44 2.66
N GLU A 100 -10.26 21.34 3.21
CA GLU A 100 -9.97 20.49 4.36
C GLU A 100 -10.77 20.92 5.60
N ILE A 101 -10.86 22.23 5.86
CA ILE A 101 -11.69 22.79 6.93
C ILE A 101 -13.17 22.45 6.71
N ALA A 102 -13.68 22.58 5.48
CA ALA A 102 -15.07 22.24 5.17
C ALA A 102 -15.34 20.75 5.39
N CYS A 103 -14.43 19.88 4.97
CA CYS A 103 -14.52 18.43 5.19
C CYS A 103 -14.48 18.08 6.68
N ALA A 104 -13.52 18.65 7.43
CA ALA A 104 -13.35 18.43 8.86
C ALA A 104 -14.56 18.94 9.66
N SER A 105 -15.11 20.10 9.30
CA SER A 105 -16.30 20.66 9.93
C SER A 105 -17.56 19.85 9.63
N THR A 106 -17.67 19.32 8.41
CA THR A 106 -18.75 18.40 8.03
C THR A 106 -18.65 17.12 8.86
N GLN A 107 -17.44 16.54 8.96
CA GLN A 107 -17.17 15.36 9.78
C GLN A 107 -17.52 15.62 11.24
N ALA A 108 -17.08 16.73 11.82
CA ALA A 108 -17.44 17.13 13.18
C ALA A 108 -18.96 17.22 13.35
N THR A 109 -19.66 17.92 12.45
CA THR A 109 -21.13 18.05 12.50
C THR A 109 -21.83 16.70 12.49
N THR A 110 -21.36 15.76 11.67
CA THR A 110 -21.89 14.39 11.66
C THR A 110 -21.59 13.62 12.95
N MET A 111 -20.39 13.79 13.54
CA MET A 111 -20.04 13.20 14.84
C MET A 111 -20.93 13.73 15.96
N PHE A 112 -21.18 15.04 16.04
CA PHE A 112 -22.08 15.63 17.03
C PHE A 112 -23.53 15.13 16.88
N ARG A 113 -23.99 14.88 15.64
CA ARG A 113 -25.33 14.35 15.39
C ARG A 113 -25.51 12.88 15.75
N THR A 114 -24.45 12.08 15.65
CA THR A 114 -24.54 10.62 15.76
C THR A 114 -23.93 10.11 17.05
N ILE A 115 -22.66 10.40 17.32
CA ILE A 115 -21.91 9.83 18.45
C ILE A 115 -22.49 10.31 19.78
N VAL A 116 -22.71 9.34 20.67
CA VAL A 116 -23.32 9.55 22.00
C VAL A 116 -22.30 9.96 23.07
N GLU A 117 -21.04 9.55 22.91
CA GLU A 117 -19.97 9.82 23.86
C GLU A 117 -19.41 11.24 23.69
N PRO A 118 -19.59 12.14 24.67
CA PRO A 118 -19.19 13.54 24.53
C PRO A 118 -17.67 13.69 24.41
N ALA A 119 -16.89 12.86 25.10
CA ALA A 119 -15.43 12.93 25.08
C ALA A 119 -14.85 12.72 23.66
N LYS A 120 -15.36 11.74 22.92
CA LYS A 120 -14.91 11.44 21.54
C LYS A 120 -15.24 12.59 20.58
N VAL A 121 -16.42 13.18 20.73
CA VAL A 121 -16.88 14.27 19.85
C VAL A 121 -16.15 15.58 20.17
N VAL A 122 -16.04 15.94 21.46
CA VAL A 122 -15.36 17.18 21.89
C VAL A 122 -13.87 17.13 21.53
N SER A 123 -13.20 15.99 21.73
CA SER A 123 -11.79 15.85 21.35
C SER A 123 -11.56 16.05 19.86
N TYR A 124 -12.41 15.49 18.99
CA TYR A 124 -12.33 15.75 17.54
C TYR A 124 -12.57 17.23 17.23
N ALA A 125 -13.59 17.83 17.85
CA ALA A 125 -13.95 19.23 17.64
C ALA A 125 -12.82 20.19 18.03
N VAL A 126 -12.10 19.90 19.11
CA VAL A 126 -10.92 20.68 19.54
C VAL A 126 -9.84 20.63 18.47
N VAL A 127 -9.56 19.47 17.87
CA VAL A 127 -8.58 19.36 16.79
C VAL A 127 -9.03 20.16 15.56
N VAL A 128 -10.33 20.14 15.21
CA VAL A 128 -10.88 20.94 14.10
C VAL A 128 -10.71 22.43 14.35
N VAL A 129 -11.05 22.92 15.55
CA VAL A 129 -10.90 24.32 15.93
C VAL A 129 -9.42 24.74 15.90
N LEU A 130 -8.53 23.90 16.44
CA LEU A 130 -7.09 24.13 16.38
C LEU A 130 -6.61 24.22 14.94
N TYR A 131 -7.07 23.33 14.06
CA TYR A 131 -6.72 23.36 12.64
C TYR A 131 -7.19 24.65 11.96
N ILE A 132 -8.45 25.06 12.18
CA ILE A 132 -9.01 26.30 11.65
C ILE A 132 -8.18 27.52 12.09
N VAL A 133 -7.77 27.58 13.35
CA VAL A 133 -7.01 28.72 13.90
C VAL A 133 -5.55 28.70 13.45
N LEU A 134 -4.90 27.53 13.44
CA LEU A 134 -3.46 27.40 13.16
C LEU A 134 -3.16 27.46 11.66
N SER A 135 -3.95 26.80 10.82
CA SER A 135 -3.76 26.74 9.35
C SER A 135 -3.54 28.09 8.65
N PRO A 136 -4.27 29.18 8.96
CA PRO A 136 -3.98 30.49 8.36
C PRO A 136 -2.72 31.16 8.93
N LEU A 137 -2.38 30.94 10.22
CA LEU A 137 -1.21 31.55 10.87
C LEU A 137 0.10 31.05 10.27
N ILE A 138 0.09 29.80 9.80
CA ILE A 138 1.18 29.14 9.04
C ILE A 138 1.62 29.98 7.83
N LEU A 139 0.67 30.58 7.11
CA LEU A 139 0.95 31.35 5.88
C LEU A 139 1.57 32.74 6.15
N PHE A 140 1.59 33.21 7.41
CA PHE A 140 2.15 34.50 7.80
C PHE A 140 3.58 34.43 8.35
N VAL A 141 4.12 33.23 8.55
CA VAL A 141 5.47 33.04 9.11
C VAL A 141 6.53 33.31 8.05
N ARG A 142 7.06 34.54 8.05
CA ARG A 142 7.86 35.09 6.94
C ARG A 142 9.39 34.98 7.09
N ASN A 143 9.93 34.28 8.09
CA ASN A 143 11.39 34.20 8.25
C ASN A 143 11.91 32.94 8.99
N THR A 144 13.07 32.48 8.53
CA THR A 144 13.85 31.24 8.80
C THR A 144 13.26 29.93 8.27
N GLN A 145 14.02 29.21 7.43
CA GLN A 145 13.68 27.90 6.85
C GLN A 145 13.27 26.84 7.89
N ALA A 146 13.77 26.97 9.13
CA ALA A 146 13.37 26.14 10.26
C ALA A 146 11.91 26.37 10.69
N LYS A 147 11.42 27.61 10.67
CA LYS A 147 10.04 27.92 11.04
C LYS A 147 9.04 27.42 10.00
N THR A 148 9.37 27.50 8.71
CA THR A 148 8.53 26.92 7.64
C THR A 148 8.45 25.39 7.72
N SER A 149 9.54 24.72 8.12
CA SER A 149 9.54 23.25 8.32
C SER A 149 8.68 22.83 9.50
N LEU A 150 8.80 23.51 10.65
CA LEU A 150 8.00 23.21 11.85
C LEU A 150 6.50 23.36 11.57
N VAL A 151 6.17 24.40 10.83
CA VAL A 151 4.81 24.75 10.43
C VAL A 151 4.19 23.70 9.50
N ASN A 152 4.91 23.23 8.48
CA ASN A 152 4.43 22.15 7.62
C ASN A 152 4.27 20.83 8.38
N VAL A 153 5.15 20.57 9.36
CA VAL A 153 5.03 19.39 10.23
C VAL A 153 3.78 19.49 11.10
N ALA A 154 3.51 20.65 11.72
CA ALA A 154 2.30 20.86 12.51
C ALA A 154 1.01 20.68 11.68
N ASP A 155 0.96 21.23 10.47
CA ASP A 155 -0.13 21.01 9.50
C ASP A 155 -0.31 19.51 9.24
N SER A 156 0.77 18.79 8.92
CA SER A 156 0.71 17.35 8.65
C SER A 156 0.23 16.51 9.85
N ILE A 157 0.57 16.91 11.08
CA ILE A 157 0.11 16.24 12.30
C ILE A 157 -1.39 16.46 12.50
N LEU A 158 -1.87 17.70 12.34
CA LEU A 158 -3.28 18.01 12.50
C LEU A 158 -4.13 17.34 11.41
N SER A 159 -3.72 17.43 10.15
CA SER A 159 -4.38 16.74 9.02
C SER A 159 -4.41 15.22 9.22
N PHE A 160 -3.30 14.62 9.64
CA PHE A 160 -3.23 13.19 9.96
C PHE A 160 -4.17 12.81 11.11
N THR A 161 -4.22 13.64 12.16
CA THR A 161 -5.08 13.42 13.32
C THR A 161 -6.56 13.50 12.94
N LEU A 162 -6.95 14.47 12.10
CA LEU A 162 -8.31 14.66 11.62
C LEU A 162 -8.77 13.56 10.65
N SER A 163 -7.86 13.03 9.82
CA SER A 163 -8.20 12.03 8.80
C SER A 163 -8.27 10.61 9.34
N CYS A 164 -7.27 10.18 10.12
CA CYS A 164 -7.21 8.80 10.61
C CYS A 164 -6.78 8.67 12.07
N GLY A 165 -5.97 9.59 12.61
CA GLY A 165 -5.40 9.45 13.95
C GLY A 165 -6.46 9.39 15.05
N HIS A 166 -7.39 10.34 15.08
CA HIS A 166 -8.49 10.36 16.06
C HIS A 166 -9.50 9.22 15.84
N PRO A 167 -10.01 8.99 14.60
CA PRO A 167 -10.85 7.83 14.30
C PRO A 167 -10.25 6.49 14.74
N PHE A 168 -8.96 6.27 14.45
CA PHE A 168 -8.25 5.06 14.82
C PHE A 168 -8.10 4.92 16.33
N ALA A 169 -7.70 6.00 17.03
CA ALA A 169 -7.58 5.98 18.48
C ALA A 169 -8.92 5.65 19.16
N ALA A 170 -10.04 6.21 18.68
CA ALA A 170 -11.37 5.94 19.21
C ALA A 170 -11.75 4.45 19.12
N VAL A 171 -11.41 3.79 18.01
CA VAL A 171 -11.63 2.33 17.82
C VAL A 171 -10.72 1.51 18.73
N VAL A 172 -9.42 1.86 18.78
CA VAL A 172 -8.44 1.12 19.59
C VAL A 172 -8.82 1.16 21.06
N PHE A 173 -9.24 2.31 21.59
CA PHE A 173 -9.69 2.40 22.98
C PHE A 173 -10.90 1.50 23.24
N GLN A 174 -11.91 1.52 22.36
CA GLN A 174 -13.12 0.71 22.54
C GLN A 174 -12.86 -0.80 22.41
N LEU A 175 -12.02 -1.21 21.46
CA LEU A 175 -11.60 -2.61 21.32
C LEU A 175 -10.75 -3.08 22.49
N SER A 176 -9.87 -2.22 23.01
CA SER A 176 -9.02 -2.57 24.15
C SER A 176 -9.84 -2.83 25.41
N ASP A 177 -10.91 -2.04 25.64
CA ASP A 177 -11.81 -2.24 26.77
C ASP A 177 -12.56 -3.59 26.67
N TYR A 178 -13.06 -3.91 25.47
CA TYR A 178 -13.71 -5.19 25.19
C TYR A 178 -12.78 -6.40 25.36
N VAL A 179 -11.58 -6.35 24.76
CA VAL A 179 -10.67 -7.51 24.72
C VAL A 179 -9.92 -7.70 26.05
N LEU A 180 -9.54 -6.62 26.73
CA LEU A 180 -8.63 -6.68 27.88
C LEU A 180 -9.33 -6.51 29.22
N VAL A 181 -10.47 -5.83 29.28
CA VAL A 181 -11.09 -5.42 30.56
C VAL A 181 -12.40 -6.15 30.80
N HIS A 182 -13.35 -6.10 29.86
CA HIS A 182 -14.71 -6.61 30.06
C HIS A 182 -15.24 -7.38 28.82
N PRO A 183 -14.94 -8.68 28.67
CA PRO A 183 -15.45 -9.47 27.55
C PRO A 183 -16.99 -9.64 27.57
N ALA A 184 -17.64 -9.39 28.71
CA ALA A 184 -19.10 -9.41 28.83
C ALA A 184 -19.81 -8.24 28.11
N LEU A 185 -19.08 -7.21 27.65
CA LEU A 185 -19.62 -6.03 26.96
C LEU A 185 -20.39 -6.37 25.67
N GLU A 186 -20.16 -7.55 25.08
CA GLU A 186 -20.92 -8.02 23.92
C GLU A 186 -22.44 -8.08 24.19
N HIS A 187 -22.83 -8.33 25.44
CA HIS A 187 -24.24 -8.40 25.84
C HIS A 187 -24.80 -7.06 26.32
N ASP A 188 -23.96 -6.03 26.46
CA ASP A 188 -24.39 -4.71 26.86
C ASP A 188 -24.92 -3.93 25.64
N ASN A 189 -26.21 -3.61 25.68
CA ASN A 189 -26.90 -2.84 24.65
C ASN A 189 -26.38 -1.40 24.57
N LEU A 190 -25.91 -0.81 25.67
CA LEU A 190 -25.33 0.53 25.69
C LEU A 190 -24.00 0.55 24.93
N TRP A 191 -23.08 -0.37 25.27
CA TRP A 191 -21.80 -0.52 24.57
C TRP A 191 -22.01 -0.87 23.10
N SER A 192 -22.96 -1.75 22.79
CA SER A 192 -23.33 -2.10 21.42
C SER A 192 -23.82 -0.88 20.63
N THR A 193 -24.64 -0.03 21.24
CA THR A 193 -25.11 1.23 20.62
C THR A 193 -23.93 2.15 20.34
N GLN A 194 -23.05 2.38 21.34
CA GLN A 194 -21.86 3.22 21.19
C GLN A 194 -20.95 2.72 20.06
N THR A 195 -20.71 1.40 20.01
CA THR A 195 -19.87 0.76 19.00
C THR A 195 -20.47 0.87 17.60
N LEU A 196 -21.78 0.62 17.46
CA LEU A 196 -22.46 0.68 16.17
C LEU A 196 -22.44 2.11 15.61
N VAL A 197 -22.76 3.11 16.44
CA VAL A 197 -22.73 4.52 16.03
C VAL A 197 -21.32 4.96 15.64
N LEU A 198 -20.30 4.56 16.41
CA LEU A 198 -18.91 4.83 16.06
C LEU A 198 -18.54 4.17 14.72
N THR A 199 -18.95 2.92 14.50
CA THR A 199 -18.70 2.19 13.24
C THR A 199 -19.37 2.86 12.05
N ARG A 200 -20.62 3.33 12.21
CA ARG A 200 -21.35 4.12 11.20
C ARG A 200 -20.69 5.46 10.87
N GLN A 201 -19.86 5.99 11.76
CA GLN A 201 -19.12 7.23 11.52
C GLN A 201 -17.78 6.99 10.79
N LEU A 202 -17.20 5.80 10.94
CA LEU A 202 -15.92 5.43 10.33
C LEU A 202 -16.08 5.05 8.86
N LEU A 203 -17.29 4.63 8.48
CA LEU A 203 -17.66 4.28 7.12
C LEU A 203 -18.63 5.32 6.55
N PRO A 204 -18.43 5.77 5.30
CA PRO A 204 -19.28 6.78 4.71
C PRO A 204 -20.66 6.19 4.46
N SER A 205 -21.70 6.84 5.00
CA SER A 205 -23.10 6.48 4.78
C SER A 205 -23.77 7.23 3.63
N THR A 206 -23.14 8.33 3.18
CA THR A 206 -23.61 9.15 2.06
C THR A 206 -22.45 9.56 1.16
N PHE A 207 -22.76 9.97 -0.06
CA PHE A 207 -21.76 10.50 -1.00
C PHE A 207 -20.99 11.70 -0.44
N VAL A 208 -21.68 12.62 0.25
CA VAL A 208 -21.05 13.80 0.87
C VAL A 208 -20.08 13.38 1.98
N HIS A 209 -20.45 12.37 2.79
CA HIS A 209 -19.57 11.82 3.81
C HIS A 209 -18.33 11.17 3.18
N LEU A 210 -18.48 10.41 2.08
CA LEU A 210 -17.36 9.85 1.32
C LEU A 210 -16.41 10.95 0.81
N CYS A 211 -16.95 12.00 0.19
CA CYS A 211 -16.17 13.13 -0.31
C CYS A 211 -15.42 13.85 0.83
N SER A 212 -16.03 13.96 2.01
CA SER A 212 -15.42 14.60 3.17
C SER A 212 -14.25 13.78 3.72
N ILE A 213 -14.43 12.46 3.86
CA ILE A 213 -13.35 11.53 4.25
C ILE A 213 -12.21 11.56 3.22
N LEU A 214 -12.54 11.50 1.93
CA LEU A 214 -11.56 11.56 0.86
C LEU A 214 -10.78 12.88 0.88
N GLY A 215 -11.48 14.01 1.06
CA GLY A 215 -10.87 15.33 1.18
C GLY A 215 -9.85 15.40 2.31
N LEU A 216 -10.13 14.81 3.47
CA LEU A 216 -9.20 14.75 4.61
C LEU A 216 -7.97 13.87 4.31
N HIS A 217 -8.13 12.74 3.64
CA HIS A 217 -6.99 11.89 3.26
C HIS A 217 -6.12 12.54 2.17
N VAL A 218 -6.72 13.18 1.18
CA VAL A 218 -6.01 13.96 0.16
C VAL A 218 -5.28 15.16 0.80
N GLY A 219 -5.93 15.88 1.72
CA GLY A 219 -5.31 16.96 2.49
C GLY A 219 -4.08 16.47 3.26
N THR A 220 -4.21 15.34 3.96
CA THR A 220 -3.10 14.67 4.65
C THR A 220 -1.96 14.28 3.70
N TYR A 221 -2.28 13.75 2.52
CA TYR A 221 -1.28 13.44 1.49
C TYR A 221 -0.51 14.70 1.04
N LEU A 222 -1.22 15.80 0.77
CA LEU A 222 -0.61 17.07 0.34
C LEU A 222 0.24 17.69 1.46
N ALA A 223 -0.23 17.68 2.71
CA ALA A 223 0.51 18.16 3.87
C ALA A 223 1.83 17.40 4.05
N LEU A 224 1.80 16.07 4.00
CA LEU A 224 3.00 15.24 4.10
C LEU A 224 3.98 15.46 2.94
N ARG A 225 3.46 15.61 1.72
CA ARG A 225 4.30 15.89 0.53
C ARG A 225 4.97 17.26 0.62
N ARG A 226 4.30 18.26 1.20
CA ARG A 226 4.90 19.58 1.50
C ARG A 226 6.08 19.44 2.46
N VAL A 227 5.94 18.66 3.53
CA VAL A 227 7.03 18.37 4.48
C VAL A 227 8.21 17.71 3.78
N MET A 228 7.97 16.68 2.95
CA MET A 228 9.01 15.98 2.19
C MET A 228 9.77 16.90 1.22
N ASN A 229 9.06 17.76 0.49
CA ASN A 229 9.70 18.69 -0.43
C ASN A 229 10.58 19.70 0.33
N THR A 230 10.11 20.19 1.49
CA THR A 230 10.93 21.10 2.31
C THR A 230 12.16 20.44 2.90
N SER A 231 12.10 19.18 3.35
CA SER A 231 13.27 18.48 3.89
C SER A 231 14.33 18.20 2.83
N HIS A 232 13.92 17.82 1.61
CA HIS A 232 14.82 17.59 0.48
C HIS A 232 15.59 18.86 0.08
N HIS A 233 14.90 20.01 0.00
CA HIS A 233 15.54 21.29 -0.27
C HIS A 233 16.51 21.74 0.83
N ILE A 234 16.18 21.50 2.10
CA ILE A 234 17.07 21.81 3.23
C ILE A 234 18.32 20.93 3.18
N HIS A 235 18.16 19.63 2.93
CA HIS A 235 19.28 18.70 2.80
C HIS A 235 20.23 19.11 1.65
N LEU A 236 19.68 19.42 0.47
CA LEU A 236 20.46 19.90 -0.67
C LEU A 236 21.16 21.23 -0.40
N ALA A 237 20.50 22.17 0.28
CA ALA A 237 21.08 23.46 0.63
C ALA A 237 22.23 23.31 1.65
N LEU A 238 22.07 22.44 2.65
CA LEU A 238 23.12 22.12 3.63
C LEU A 238 24.33 21.47 2.96
N THR A 239 24.12 20.52 2.04
CA THR A 239 25.22 19.88 1.29
C THR A 239 25.94 20.85 0.35
N ALA A 240 25.23 21.81 -0.23
CA ALA A 240 25.84 22.82 -1.10
C ALA A 240 26.63 23.90 -0.35
N VAL A 241 26.30 24.15 0.93
CA VAL A 241 27.02 25.11 1.79
C VAL A 241 28.34 24.51 2.30
N THR A 242 28.40 23.20 2.51
CA THR A 242 29.63 22.50 2.92
C THR A 242 30.71 22.40 1.85
N GLU A 243 30.41 22.73 0.58
CA GLU A 243 31.34 22.57 -0.56
C GLU A 243 31.92 23.89 -1.13
N LYS A 244 31.62 25.06 -0.57
CA LYS A 244 32.08 26.34 -1.16
C LYS A 244 33.55 26.67 -0.83
N LYS A 245 34.43 26.47 -1.81
CA LYS A 245 35.71 27.19 -1.98
C LYS A 245 35.46 28.58 -2.61
N PRO A 246 36.15 29.67 -2.23
CA PRO A 246 35.81 31.03 -2.68
C PRO A 246 36.11 31.26 -4.18
N PRO A 247 35.25 32.00 -4.92
CA PRO A 247 35.49 32.32 -6.32
C PRO A 247 36.41 33.54 -6.48
N VAL A 248 37.44 33.40 -7.33
CA VAL A 248 38.26 34.50 -7.85
C VAL A 248 37.56 35.08 -9.08
N ALA A 249 37.30 36.39 -9.07
CA ALA A 249 36.64 37.11 -10.16
C ALA A 249 37.65 37.57 -11.23
N PRO A 250 37.36 37.44 -12.54
CA PRO A 250 38.03 38.21 -13.56
C PRO A 250 37.22 39.46 -13.92
N VAL A 251 37.90 40.61 -13.84
CA VAL A 251 37.46 41.90 -14.35
C VAL A 251 37.58 41.89 -15.87
N THR A 252 36.52 42.25 -16.59
CA THR A 252 36.69 42.80 -17.95
C THR A 252 35.64 43.86 -18.23
N ARG A 253 36.17 45.00 -18.65
CA ARG A 253 35.50 46.27 -18.97
C ARG A 253 35.42 46.34 -20.49
N THR A 254 34.29 46.77 -21.06
CA THR A 254 34.22 47.82 -22.11
C THR A 254 32.85 47.91 -22.82
N ARG A 255 32.58 49.13 -23.30
CA ARG A 255 31.60 49.61 -24.32
C ARG A 255 30.21 50.08 -23.86
N THR A 256 30.25 51.26 -23.24
CA THR A 256 29.16 52.22 -23.08
C THR A 256 28.93 53.03 -24.37
N ALA A 257 27.89 52.72 -25.16
CA ALA A 257 27.27 53.68 -26.10
C ALA A 257 25.87 53.23 -26.59
N ARG A 258 25.64 51.92 -26.79
CA ARG A 258 24.30 51.36 -27.11
C ARG A 258 23.40 51.12 -25.90
N VAL A 259 23.80 51.59 -24.72
CA VAL A 259 23.07 51.34 -23.48
C VAL A 259 21.90 52.30 -23.33
N LYS A 260 22.05 53.59 -23.70
CA LYS A 260 21.09 54.64 -23.30
C LYS A 260 19.68 54.49 -23.90
N GLN A 261 19.57 54.03 -25.15
CA GLN A 261 18.28 53.90 -25.86
C GLN A 261 17.55 52.60 -25.50
N THR A 262 18.29 51.51 -25.31
CA THR A 262 17.81 50.22 -24.78
C THR A 262 17.42 50.33 -23.30
N LEU A 263 18.13 51.15 -22.52
CA LEU A 263 17.82 51.42 -21.11
C LEU A 263 16.48 52.15 -20.97
N HIS A 264 16.12 53.07 -21.86
CA HIS A 264 14.86 53.82 -21.74
C HIS A 264 13.63 52.95 -22.01
N LEU A 265 13.69 52.05 -23.01
CA LEU A 265 12.63 51.08 -23.28
C LEU A 265 12.57 49.98 -22.20
N LEU A 266 13.71 49.52 -21.68
CA LEU A 266 13.77 48.61 -20.55
C LEU A 266 13.26 49.24 -19.24
N VAL A 267 13.48 50.54 -19.02
CA VAL A 267 12.99 51.26 -17.83
C VAL A 267 11.47 51.45 -17.87
N HIS A 268 10.88 51.70 -19.03
CA HIS A 268 9.42 51.78 -19.18
C HIS A 268 8.74 50.40 -19.04
N ALA A 269 9.28 49.36 -19.66
CA ALA A 269 8.80 47.98 -19.49
C ALA A 269 9.04 47.46 -18.05
N SER A 270 10.11 47.90 -17.40
CA SER A 270 10.41 47.63 -15.99
C SER A 270 9.42 48.34 -15.06
N ARG A 271 9.03 49.59 -15.34
CA ARG A 271 8.05 50.32 -14.51
C ARG A 271 6.65 49.71 -14.57
N SER A 272 6.15 49.33 -15.74
CA SER A 272 4.84 48.64 -15.84
C SER A 272 4.87 47.28 -15.14
N SER A 273 5.93 46.50 -15.35
CA SER A 273 6.17 45.23 -14.66
C SER A 273 6.25 45.41 -13.13
N LEU A 274 6.96 46.42 -12.62
CA LEU A 274 7.07 46.72 -11.19
C LEU A 274 5.71 47.11 -10.59
N GLN A 275 4.89 47.86 -11.33
CA GLN A 275 3.58 48.31 -10.87
C GLN A 275 2.57 47.15 -10.83
N ASP A 276 2.65 46.21 -11.77
CA ASP A 276 1.87 44.98 -11.75
C ASP A 276 2.36 44.02 -10.65
N GLN A 277 3.67 43.92 -10.41
CA GLN A 277 4.25 43.18 -9.26
C GLN A 277 3.82 43.77 -7.91
N LEU A 278 3.74 45.11 -7.79
CA LEU A 278 3.24 45.80 -6.58
C LEU A 278 1.74 45.61 -6.38
N LYS A 279 0.93 45.62 -7.45
CA LYS A 279 -0.51 45.32 -7.39
C LYS A 279 -0.75 43.87 -6.98
N LEU A 280 0.01 42.94 -7.56
CA LEU A 280 -0.03 41.52 -7.23
C LEU A 280 0.39 41.24 -5.77
N SER A 281 1.45 41.90 -5.29
CA SER A 281 1.89 41.84 -3.89
C SER A 281 0.82 42.38 -2.92
N ARG A 282 0.06 43.40 -3.32
CA ARG A 282 -1.08 43.92 -2.55
C ARG A 282 -2.26 42.96 -2.53
N LYS A 283 -2.67 42.42 -3.68
CA LYS A 283 -3.74 41.41 -3.78
C LYS A 283 -3.44 40.16 -2.94
N LYS A 284 -2.20 39.67 -2.98
CA LYS A 284 -1.74 38.53 -2.17
C LYS A 284 -1.82 38.80 -0.67
N ARG A 285 -1.38 39.98 -0.21
CA ARG A 285 -1.52 40.37 1.21
C ARG A 285 -2.98 40.54 1.63
N LEU A 286 -3.82 41.06 0.76
CA LEU A 286 -5.26 41.17 1.01
C LEU A 286 -5.89 39.78 1.16
N LEU A 287 -5.63 38.87 0.23
CA LEU A 287 -6.14 37.49 0.27
C LEU A 287 -5.73 36.76 1.55
N LEU A 288 -4.45 36.85 1.94
CA LEU A 288 -3.96 36.25 3.18
C LEU A 288 -4.64 36.84 4.42
N ARG A 289 -4.86 38.17 4.46
CA ARG A 289 -5.57 38.83 5.56
C ARG A 289 -7.03 38.42 5.63
N VAL A 290 -7.71 38.35 4.49
CA VAL A 290 -9.10 37.87 4.41
C VAL A 290 -9.17 36.43 4.89
N ASN A 291 -8.29 35.55 4.41
CA ASN A 291 -8.23 34.16 4.85
C ASN A 291 -8.03 34.07 6.38
N LEU A 292 -7.11 34.85 6.95
CA LEU A 292 -6.91 34.88 8.40
C LEU A 292 -8.16 35.32 9.15
N VAL A 293 -8.78 36.43 8.75
CA VAL A 293 -9.98 36.95 9.42
C VAL A 293 -11.11 35.93 9.35
N VAL A 294 -11.37 35.34 8.18
CA VAL A 294 -12.42 34.32 7.98
C VAL A 294 -12.19 33.08 8.84
N ASN A 295 -10.96 32.59 8.93
CA ASN A 295 -10.66 31.43 9.75
C ASN A 295 -10.76 31.74 11.24
N MET A 296 -10.28 32.90 11.69
CA MET A 296 -10.40 33.28 13.10
C MET A 296 -11.86 33.48 13.52
N THR A 297 -12.69 34.10 12.67
CA THR A 297 -14.13 34.24 12.95
C THR A 297 -14.83 32.87 12.95
N LEU A 298 -14.49 31.98 12.01
CA LEU A 298 -15.04 30.62 11.97
C LEU A 298 -14.62 29.79 13.20
N GLY A 299 -13.36 29.90 13.64
CA GLY A 299 -12.87 29.23 14.84
C GLY A 299 -13.62 29.69 16.09
N MET A 300 -13.78 31.01 16.26
CA MET A 300 -14.55 31.58 17.37
C MET A 300 -16.03 31.17 17.32
N ALA A 301 -16.66 31.23 16.15
CA ALA A 301 -18.04 30.79 15.97
C ALA A 301 -18.21 29.30 16.32
N SER A 302 -17.25 28.45 15.92
CA SER A 302 -17.24 27.03 16.23
C SER A 302 -17.16 26.78 17.74
N ILE A 303 -16.27 27.47 18.46
CA ILE A 303 -16.18 27.38 19.92
C ILE A 303 -17.50 27.75 20.59
N ILE A 304 -18.15 28.83 20.15
CA ILE A 304 -19.44 29.29 20.69
C ILE A 304 -20.53 28.25 20.46
N VAL A 305 -20.64 27.72 19.24
CA VAL A 305 -21.66 26.72 18.88
C VAL A 305 -21.44 25.41 19.65
N ILE A 306 -20.19 24.93 19.73
CA ILE A 306 -19.84 23.72 20.50
C ILE A 306 -20.19 23.90 21.98
N THR A 307 -19.79 25.04 22.57
CA THR A 307 -20.07 25.34 23.98
C THR A 307 -21.57 25.43 24.23
N ARG A 308 -22.33 26.08 23.33
CA ARG A 308 -23.79 26.17 23.40
C ARG A 308 -24.43 24.79 23.38
N SER A 309 -24.03 23.93 22.44
CA SER A 309 -24.55 22.55 22.29
C SER A 309 -24.27 21.68 23.52
N MET A 310 -23.13 21.90 24.19
CA MET A 310 -22.73 21.13 25.37
C MET A 310 -23.39 21.62 26.67
N VAL A 311 -23.58 22.93 26.84
CA VAL A 311 -23.99 23.52 28.13
C VAL A 311 -25.48 23.88 28.19
N ARG A 312 -26.09 24.33 27.09
CA ARG A 312 -27.45 24.92 27.09
C ARG A 312 -28.54 23.98 26.57
N ARG A 313 -28.34 22.67 26.65
CA ARG A 313 -29.25 21.66 26.10
C ARG A 313 -30.42 21.37 27.04
N THR A 314 -31.56 20.96 26.49
CA THR A 314 -32.65 20.36 27.28
C THR A 314 -32.18 19.03 27.87
N HIS A 315 -32.55 18.76 29.12
CA HIS A 315 -32.22 17.49 29.76
C HIS A 315 -33.00 16.35 29.10
N CYS A 316 -32.31 15.26 28.75
CA CYS A 316 -32.95 14.04 28.28
C CYS A 316 -33.51 13.27 29.49
N PRO A 317 -34.62 12.53 29.32
CA PRO A 317 -35.19 11.74 30.40
C PRO A 317 -34.26 10.58 30.82
N GLU A 318 -34.40 10.08 32.04
CA GLU A 318 -33.51 9.05 32.62
C GLU A 318 -33.52 7.71 31.85
N TYR A 319 -34.65 7.37 31.24
CA TYR A 319 -34.79 6.18 30.40
C TYR A 319 -34.09 6.34 29.02
N CYS A 320 -33.60 7.54 28.70
CA CYS A 320 -32.68 7.75 27.58
C CYS A 320 -31.23 7.60 28.04
N ARG A 321 -30.69 6.38 27.90
CA ARG A 321 -29.38 6.00 28.46
C ARG A 321 -28.21 6.53 27.64
N ALA A 322 -28.41 6.73 26.33
CA ALA A 322 -27.43 7.33 25.45
C ALA A 322 -28.09 8.30 24.48
N TYR A 323 -27.49 9.49 24.31
CA TYR A 323 -28.02 10.54 23.45
C TYR A 323 -26.88 11.27 22.73
N SER A 324 -27.14 11.71 21.50
CA SER A 324 -26.21 12.50 20.70
C SER A 324 -26.39 14.00 20.95
N ARG A 325 -25.41 14.82 20.53
CA ARG A 325 -25.40 16.26 20.82
C ARG A 325 -25.28 17.11 19.55
N PRO A 326 -26.30 17.20 18.67
CA PRO A 326 -26.23 18.06 17.49
C PRO A 326 -25.83 19.50 17.82
N LEU A 327 -25.04 20.11 16.93
CA LEU A 327 -24.51 21.46 17.13
C LEU A 327 -25.59 22.56 17.10
N PHE A 328 -26.61 22.38 16.26
CA PHE A 328 -27.62 23.40 15.96
C PHE A 328 -28.98 23.10 16.58
N ASP A 329 -29.14 21.93 17.21
CA ASP A 329 -30.38 21.51 17.84
C ASP A 329 -30.12 21.23 19.33
N LEU A 330 -30.94 21.85 20.18
CA LEU A 330 -30.85 21.76 21.64
C LEU A 330 -31.84 20.78 22.25
N SER A 331 -32.72 20.17 21.44
CA SER A 331 -33.68 19.14 21.86
C SER A 331 -32.99 17.83 22.25
N CYS A 332 -33.71 16.91 22.88
CA CYS A 332 -33.16 15.59 23.19
C CYS A 332 -33.12 14.72 21.92
N HIS A 333 -31.96 14.11 21.64
CA HIS A 333 -31.80 13.14 20.54
C HIS A 333 -31.29 11.83 21.12
N CYS A 334 -32.22 10.98 21.56
CA CYS A 334 -31.90 9.71 22.16
C CYS A 334 -31.46 8.70 21.10
N ALA A 335 -30.37 7.99 21.37
CA ALA A 335 -29.87 6.90 20.55
C ALA A 335 -30.16 5.52 21.18
N TYR A 336 -30.18 5.43 22.51
CA TYR A 336 -30.55 4.21 23.23
C TYR A 336 -31.65 4.51 24.26
N VAL A 337 -32.84 3.98 24.00
CA VAL A 337 -34.04 4.11 24.83
C VAL A 337 -34.22 2.82 25.62
N GLU A 338 -34.21 2.90 26.95
CA GLU A 338 -34.40 1.78 27.88
C GLU A 338 -35.61 2.04 28.77
N VAL A 339 -36.78 1.60 28.33
CA VAL A 339 -38.03 1.75 29.08
C VAL A 339 -38.26 0.52 29.95
N ASN A 340 -38.42 0.75 31.25
CA ASN A 340 -38.85 -0.25 32.20
C ASN A 340 -40.11 0.25 32.91
N CYS A 341 -41.27 -0.28 32.52
CA CYS A 341 -42.56 0.25 32.99
C CYS A 341 -42.72 0.13 34.51
N VAL A 342 -42.20 -0.93 35.12
CA VAL A 342 -42.23 -1.12 36.60
C VAL A 342 -41.39 -0.06 37.31
N LEU A 343 -40.19 0.24 36.80
CA LEU A 343 -39.33 1.28 37.39
C LEU A 343 -39.90 2.69 37.19
N GLN A 344 -40.61 2.91 36.08
CA GLN A 344 -41.24 4.19 35.75
C GLN A 344 -42.63 4.36 36.38
N GLY A 345 -43.16 3.34 37.07
CA GLY A 345 -44.49 3.39 37.68
C GLY A 345 -45.65 3.48 36.69
N ILE A 346 -45.45 3.01 35.45
CA ILE A 346 -46.44 3.03 34.37
C ILE A 346 -46.74 1.61 33.88
N VAL A 347 -47.81 1.46 33.10
CA VAL A 347 -48.20 0.17 32.50
C VAL A 347 -47.97 0.17 30.99
N ASP A 348 -48.31 1.29 30.35
CA ASP A 348 -48.18 1.51 28.91
C ASP A 348 -46.92 2.35 28.59
N PRO A 349 -45.98 1.85 27.76
CA PRO A 349 -44.78 2.58 27.38
C PRO A 349 -44.99 3.64 26.30
N LEU A 350 -46.12 3.65 25.57
CA LEU A 350 -46.32 4.53 24.41
C LEU A 350 -46.11 6.03 24.68
N PRO A 351 -46.61 6.60 25.79
CA PRO A 351 -46.40 8.03 26.08
C PRO A 351 -44.93 8.43 26.26
N LEU A 352 -44.06 7.47 26.62
CA LEU A 352 -42.61 7.70 26.75
C LEU A 352 -41.86 7.63 25.41
N LEU A 353 -42.52 7.16 24.35
CA LEU A 353 -41.95 7.04 23.01
C LEU A 353 -42.31 8.23 22.11
N ASP A 354 -42.85 9.31 22.68
CA ASP A 354 -43.17 10.52 21.93
C ASP A 354 -41.88 11.14 21.32
N PRO A 355 -41.81 11.31 19.98
CA PRO A 355 -40.65 11.92 19.33
C PRO A 355 -40.35 13.35 19.81
N ALA A 356 -41.32 14.07 20.40
CA ALA A 356 -41.07 15.37 21.02
C ALA A 356 -40.21 15.27 22.30
N ILE A 357 -40.22 14.12 22.97
CA ILE A 357 -39.51 13.88 24.24
C ILE A 357 -38.15 13.24 23.97
N VAL A 358 -38.11 12.15 23.19
CA VAL A 358 -36.87 11.37 22.95
C VAL A 358 -36.17 11.69 21.64
N GLY A 359 -36.80 12.48 20.76
CA GLY A 359 -36.31 12.70 19.39
C GLY A 359 -36.62 11.51 18.46
N THR A 360 -36.11 11.56 17.23
CA THR A 360 -36.38 10.52 16.20
C THR A 360 -35.18 9.63 15.90
N ASN A 361 -34.05 9.84 16.58
CA ASN A 361 -32.76 9.21 16.30
C ASN A 361 -32.52 7.89 17.08
N ALA A 362 -33.57 7.30 17.66
CA ALA A 362 -33.44 6.09 18.45
C ALA A 362 -32.90 4.95 17.57
N LEU A 363 -31.74 4.43 17.93
CA LEU A 363 -31.07 3.36 17.23
C LEU A 363 -31.43 2.01 17.85
N TYR A 364 -31.32 1.93 19.18
CA TYR A 364 -31.67 0.76 19.98
C TYR A 364 -32.81 1.12 20.91
N MET A 365 -33.78 0.23 21.01
CA MET A 365 -34.93 0.39 21.91
C MET A 365 -35.12 -0.90 22.69
N GLU A 366 -35.11 -0.78 24.01
CA GLU A 366 -35.40 -1.85 24.95
C GLU A 366 -36.64 -1.48 25.76
N ILE A 367 -37.66 -2.32 25.69
CA ILE A 367 -38.91 -2.16 26.42
C ILE A 367 -39.09 -3.39 27.30
N SER A 368 -39.12 -3.17 28.60
CA SER A 368 -39.12 -4.23 29.60
C SER A 368 -40.25 -4.07 30.61
N ARG A 369 -40.85 -5.20 31.00
CA ARG A 369 -41.88 -5.27 32.06
C ARG A 369 -43.10 -4.38 31.80
N CYS A 370 -43.47 -4.22 30.54
CA CYS A 370 -44.62 -3.43 30.08
C CYS A 370 -45.75 -4.34 29.59
N ASP A 371 -47.01 -3.90 29.73
CA ASP A 371 -48.18 -4.67 29.30
C ASP A 371 -48.47 -4.42 27.80
N LEU A 372 -47.72 -5.12 26.95
CA LEU A 372 -47.83 -5.03 25.48
C LEU A 372 -48.58 -6.26 24.93
N SER A 373 -49.89 -6.35 25.13
CA SER A 373 -50.68 -7.54 24.76
C SER A 373 -50.63 -7.87 23.25
N SER A 374 -50.69 -6.85 22.38
CA SER A 374 -50.64 -6.97 20.91
C SER A 374 -49.34 -6.47 20.28
N GLY A 375 -48.27 -6.31 21.07
CA GLY A 375 -47.00 -5.73 20.61
C GLY A 375 -47.04 -4.20 20.53
N LEU A 376 -46.09 -3.62 19.79
CA LEU A 376 -46.01 -2.17 19.59
C LEU A 376 -46.73 -1.77 18.30
N PRO A 377 -47.56 -0.72 18.33
CA PRO A 377 -48.18 -0.19 17.12
C PRO A 377 -47.13 0.33 16.14
N ALA A 378 -47.36 0.15 14.83
CA ALA A 378 -46.52 0.68 13.77
C ALA A 378 -46.44 2.21 13.83
N ALA A 379 -47.52 2.87 14.26
CA ALA A 379 -47.58 4.32 14.41
C ALA A 379 -46.59 4.86 15.46
N SER A 380 -46.33 4.13 16.55
CA SER A 380 -45.37 4.55 17.57
C SER A 380 -43.92 4.30 17.14
N LEU A 381 -43.69 3.34 16.24
CA LEU A 381 -42.36 3.06 15.70
C LEU A 381 -42.03 3.86 14.42
N ALA A 382 -43.03 4.36 13.71
CA ALA A 382 -42.88 5.10 12.46
C ALA A 382 -41.95 6.33 12.52
N PRO A 383 -41.88 7.11 13.63
CA PRO A 383 -40.94 8.23 13.72
C PRO A 383 -39.46 7.80 13.75
N PHE A 384 -39.16 6.55 14.13
CA PHE A 384 -37.80 6.06 14.38
C PHE A 384 -37.22 5.30 13.18
N GLN A 385 -36.94 6.03 12.10
CA GLN A 385 -36.42 5.46 10.84
C GLN A 385 -35.01 4.86 10.96
N ASP A 386 -34.27 5.24 12.01
CA ASP A 386 -32.92 4.75 12.30
C ASP A 386 -32.89 3.51 13.22
N LEU A 387 -34.04 3.06 13.71
CA LEU A 387 -34.17 1.97 14.68
C LEU A 387 -33.66 0.66 14.05
N SER A 388 -32.56 0.13 14.60
CA SER A 388 -31.90 -1.08 14.10
C SER A 388 -32.15 -2.30 14.97
N LYS A 389 -32.31 -2.10 16.29
CA LYS A 389 -32.50 -3.18 17.26
C LYS A 389 -33.67 -2.85 18.18
N LEU A 390 -34.61 -3.78 18.31
CA LEU A 390 -35.76 -3.69 19.20
C LEU A 390 -35.79 -4.89 20.14
N LEU A 391 -35.82 -4.64 21.43
CA LEU A 391 -35.90 -5.67 22.47
C LEU A 391 -37.20 -5.50 23.25
N ILE A 392 -37.98 -6.57 23.34
CA ILE A 392 -39.19 -6.65 24.17
C ILE A 392 -38.97 -7.76 25.19
N LEU A 393 -38.85 -7.39 26.46
CA LEU A 393 -38.50 -8.30 27.54
C LEU A 393 -39.59 -8.35 28.61
N TYR A 394 -39.97 -9.54 29.08
CA TYR A 394 -40.92 -9.70 30.18
C TYR A 394 -42.27 -9.00 29.93
N SER A 395 -42.87 -9.21 28.77
CA SER A 395 -44.17 -8.62 28.41
C SER A 395 -45.30 -9.66 28.46
N ASN A 396 -46.54 -9.19 28.52
CA ASN A 396 -47.72 -10.04 28.42
C ASN A 396 -48.18 -10.26 26.96
N MET A 397 -47.25 -10.11 26.00
CA MET A 397 -47.56 -10.15 24.57
C MET A 397 -48.01 -11.53 24.12
N THR A 398 -49.19 -11.61 23.49
CA THR A 398 -49.81 -12.84 22.97
C THR A 398 -49.87 -12.87 21.45
N SER A 399 -49.88 -11.71 20.79
CA SER A 399 -49.91 -11.55 19.33
C SER A 399 -49.14 -10.29 18.93
N TRP A 400 -48.72 -10.19 17.66
CA TRP A 400 -48.17 -8.96 17.07
C TRP A 400 -48.30 -9.02 15.56
N ASP A 401 -49.24 -8.24 15.03
CA ASP A 401 -49.66 -8.33 13.63
C ASP A 401 -49.26 -7.13 12.78
N GLU A 402 -48.85 -6.02 13.41
CA GLU A 402 -48.46 -4.80 12.71
C GLU A 402 -47.03 -4.88 12.16
N PRO A 403 -46.76 -4.35 10.96
CA PRO A 403 -45.45 -4.45 10.33
C PRO A 403 -44.39 -3.60 11.05
N LEU A 404 -43.16 -4.13 11.08
CA LEU A 404 -42.00 -3.41 11.59
C LEU A 404 -41.51 -2.35 10.57
N PRO A 405 -40.94 -1.23 11.05
CA PRO A 405 -40.25 -0.29 10.18
C PRO A 405 -39.11 -0.98 9.40
N PRO A 406 -38.85 -0.58 8.15
CA PRO A 406 -37.83 -1.23 7.30
C PRO A 406 -36.40 -1.11 7.83
N GLY A 407 -36.15 -0.21 8.79
CA GLY A 407 -34.83 -0.07 9.44
C GLY A 407 -34.51 -1.14 10.48
N VAL A 408 -35.52 -1.86 10.98
CA VAL A 408 -35.36 -2.81 12.11
C VAL A 408 -34.79 -4.12 11.60
N ASN A 409 -33.51 -4.36 11.91
CA ASN A 409 -32.79 -5.55 11.46
C ASN A 409 -32.77 -6.66 12.51
N HIS A 410 -32.86 -6.29 13.80
CA HIS A 410 -32.83 -7.24 14.91
C HIS A 410 -33.99 -7.01 15.87
N VAL A 411 -34.82 -8.04 16.04
CA VAL A 411 -35.86 -8.05 17.07
C VAL A 411 -35.59 -9.20 18.04
N ILE A 412 -35.58 -8.89 19.33
CA ILE A 412 -35.42 -9.87 20.39
C ILE A 412 -36.65 -9.80 21.28
N VAL A 413 -37.46 -10.86 21.26
CA VAL A 413 -38.58 -11.03 22.18
C VAL A 413 -38.21 -12.12 23.17
N ARG A 414 -38.23 -11.83 24.47
CA ARG A 414 -37.93 -12.82 25.52
C ARG A 414 -38.93 -12.75 26.66
N ARG A 415 -39.30 -13.94 27.16
CA ARG A 415 -40.19 -14.10 28.31
C ARG A 415 -41.54 -13.38 28.11
N SER A 416 -42.13 -13.60 26.94
CA SER A 416 -43.49 -13.15 26.58
C SER A 416 -44.47 -14.33 26.54
N ARG A 417 -45.78 -14.07 26.48
CA ARG A 417 -46.83 -15.11 26.39
C ARG A 417 -47.17 -15.52 24.94
N LEU A 418 -46.21 -15.39 24.03
CA LEU A 418 -46.37 -15.80 22.64
C LEU A 418 -46.42 -17.33 22.54
N GLN A 419 -47.43 -17.85 21.86
CA GLN A 419 -47.54 -19.29 21.54
C GLN A 419 -46.97 -19.63 20.17
N SER A 420 -46.81 -18.65 19.28
CA SER A 420 -46.26 -18.79 17.93
C SER A 420 -45.44 -17.56 17.54
N VAL A 421 -44.65 -17.66 16.46
CA VAL A 421 -43.92 -16.52 15.90
C VAL A 421 -44.94 -15.54 15.30
N PRO A 422 -45.02 -14.28 15.76
CA PRO A 422 -45.97 -13.30 15.27
C PRO A 422 -45.81 -12.99 13.78
N SER A 423 -46.91 -12.66 13.12
CA SER A 423 -46.93 -12.35 11.69
C SER A 423 -46.07 -11.12 11.36
N ALA A 424 -45.92 -10.17 12.28
CA ALA A 424 -44.99 -9.04 12.19
C ALA A 424 -43.50 -9.44 11.99
N LEU A 425 -43.12 -10.63 12.48
CA LEU A 425 -41.78 -11.22 12.34
C LEU A 425 -41.73 -12.27 11.22
N GLY A 426 -42.89 -12.68 10.71
CA GLY A 426 -43.10 -13.72 9.70
C GLY A 426 -42.98 -13.19 8.28
N GLY A 427 -41.77 -12.80 7.87
CA GLY A 427 -41.43 -12.73 6.45
C GLY A 427 -41.23 -14.13 5.86
N PRO A 428 -41.49 -14.36 4.56
CA PRO A 428 -41.22 -15.65 3.93
C PRO A 428 -39.74 -16.01 4.10
N ILE A 429 -39.52 -17.32 4.22
CA ILE A 429 -38.24 -18.04 4.32
C ILE A 429 -37.10 -17.26 3.62
N SER A 430 -35.99 -17.08 4.34
CA SER A 430 -34.92 -16.16 3.99
C SER A 430 -34.41 -16.28 2.53
N PRO A 431 -34.26 -15.16 1.81
CA PRO A 431 -33.59 -15.10 0.50
C PRO A 431 -32.20 -15.74 0.48
N SER A 432 -31.58 -15.93 1.65
CA SER A 432 -30.28 -16.58 1.83
C SER A 432 -30.27 -18.07 1.48
N LEU A 433 -31.39 -18.80 1.55
CA LEU A 433 -31.42 -20.22 1.15
C LEU A 433 -31.44 -20.36 -0.39
N ILE A 434 -32.25 -19.54 -1.07
CA ILE A 434 -32.34 -19.49 -2.53
C ILE A 434 -31.04 -18.94 -3.14
N LEU A 435 -30.46 -17.89 -2.53
CA LEU A 435 -29.16 -17.35 -2.92
C LEU A 435 -28.02 -18.34 -2.66
N TRP A 436 -28.10 -19.14 -1.59
CA TRP A 436 -27.07 -20.15 -1.32
C TRP A 436 -27.10 -21.31 -2.33
N ILE A 437 -28.28 -21.80 -2.67
CA ILE A 437 -28.44 -22.85 -3.69
C ILE A 437 -27.97 -22.34 -5.06
N SER A 438 -28.29 -21.09 -5.41
CA SER A 438 -27.85 -20.50 -6.69
C SER A 438 -26.34 -20.25 -6.75
N MET A 439 -25.72 -19.75 -5.66
CA MET A 439 -24.28 -19.53 -5.60
C MET A 439 -23.48 -20.84 -5.60
N ALA A 440 -24.00 -21.90 -4.97
CA ALA A 440 -23.39 -23.23 -5.04
C ALA A 440 -23.43 -23.80 -6.47
N ALA A 441 -24.55 -23.61 -7.19
CA ALA A 441 -24.68 -24.05 -8.59
C ALA A 441 -23.70 -23.31 -9.52
N VAL A 442 -23.56 -21.99 -9.37
CA VAL A 442 -22.63 -21.17 -10.17
C VAL A 442 -21.17 -21.54 -9.88
N ALA A 443 -20.81 -21.80 -8.61
CA ALA A 443 -19.45 -22.20 -8.23
C ALA A 443 -19.05 -23.58 -8.80
N ILE A 444 -19.99 -24.53 -8.81
CA ILE A 444 -19.77 -25.86 -9.41
C ILE A 444 -19.60 -25.72 -10.93
N LEU A 445 -20.49 -24.97 -11.60
CA LEU A 445 -20.43 -24.77 -13.04
C LEU A 445 -19.13 -24.06 -13.47
N GLY A 446 -18.75 -22.99 -12.77
CA GLY A 446 -17.51 -22.26 -13.04
C GLY A 446 -16.26 -23.13 -12.83
N SER A 447 -16.26 -24.01 -11.83
CA SER A 447 -15.14 -24.94 -11.58
C SER A 447 -15.03 -26.02 -12.65
N VAL A 448 -16.15 -26.54 -13.17
CA VAL A 448 -16.17 -27.52 -14.27
C VAL A 448 -15.66 -26.89 -15.58
N VAL A 449 -16.12 -25.68 -15.90
CA VAL A 449 -15.63 -24.91 -17.05
C VAL A 449 -14.15 -24.58 -16.90
N GLY A 450 -13.70 -24.18 -15.71
CA GLY A 450 -12.29 -23.93 -15.41
C GLY A 450 -11.39 -25.16 -15.59
N ILE A 451 -11.86 -26.35 -15.20
CA ILE A 451 -11.17 -27.62 -15.48
C ILE A 451 -11.11 -27.88 -16.98
N GLY A 452 -12.20 -27.66 -17.72
CA GLY A 452 -12.23 -27.76 -19.18
C GLY A 452 -11.21 -26.85 -19.86
N LEU A 453 -11.23 -25.56 -19.53
CA LEU A 453 -10.29 -24.56 -20.06
C LEU A 453 -8.83 -24.89 -19.70
N SER A 454 -8.57 -25.37 -18.47
CA SER A 454 -7.23 -25.79 -18.06
C SER A 454 -6.68 -26.96 -18.87
N LYS A 455 -7.56 -27.83 -19.42
CA LYS A 455 -7.14 -28.93 -20.30
C LYS A 455 -6.74 -28.43 -21.69
N HIS A 456 -7.35 -27.34 -22.17
CA HIS A 456 -7.07 -26.73 -23.47
C HIS A 456 -5.96 -25.66 -23.46
N MET A 457 -5.36 -25.37 -22.31
CA MET A 457 -4.28 -24.39 -22.20
C MET A 457 -3.00 -24.88 -22.93
N PRO A 458 -2.43 -24.09 -23.86
CA PRO A 458 -1.24 -24.48 -24.62
C PRO A 458 0.01 -24.65 -23.73
N PRO A 459 0.89 -25.61 -24.03
CA PRO A 459 2.04 -25.96 -23.18
C PRO A 459 3.06 -24.83 -22.98
N TYR A 460 3.16 -23.86 -23.91
CA TYR A 460 4.09 -22.72 -23.79
C TYR A 460 3.63 -21.67 -22.77
N MET A 461 2.36 -21.69 -22.33
CA MET A 461 1.85 -20.79 -21.28
C MET A 461 2.04 -21.34 -19.86
N ASP A 462 2.52 -22.58 -19.69
CA ASP A 462 2.64 -23.27 -18.40
C ASP A 462 4.07 -23.21 -17.80
N ASN A 463 4.77 -22.08 -17.99
CA ASN A 463 6.16 -21.91 -17.53
C ASN A 463 6.33 -21.87 -16.00
N LEU A 464 5.23 -21.81 -15.24
CA LEU A 464 5.20 -21.75 -13.77
C LEU A 464 4.45 -22.93 -13.13
N GLY A 465 4.08 -23.96 -13.90
CA GLY A 465 3.28 -25.10 -13.40
C GLY A 465 1.86 -24.73 -12.95
N LEU A 466 1.36 -23.58 -13.43
CA LEU A 466 0.07 -23.00 -13.10
C LEU A 466 -1.10 -23.93 -13.46
N ARG A 467 -0.96 -24.74 -14.52
CA ARG A 467 -2.01 -25.66 -14.96
C ARG A 467 -2.39 -26.69 -13.89
N ARG A 468 -1.39 -27.29 -13.24
CA ARG A 468 -1.62 -28.28 -12.16
C ARG A 468 -2.20 -27.60 -10.92
N THR A 469 -1.76 -26.38 -10.62
CA THR A 469 -2.26 -25.57 -9.51
C THR A 469 -3.73 -25.19 -9.70
N TYR A 470 -4.12 -24.76 -10.91
CA TYR A 470 -5.52 -24.45 -11.23
C TYR A 470 -6.41 -25.70 -11.15
N GLN A 471 -5.97 -26.83 -11.72
CA GLN A 471 -6.73 -28.09 -11.64
C GLN A 471 -6.93 -28.56 -10.21
N ARG A 472 -5.89 -28.45 -9.36
CA ARG A 472 -5.98 -28.78 -7.94
C ARG A 472 -6.95 -27.84 -7.23
N THR A 473 -6.85 -26.55 -7.48
CA THR A 473 -7.73 -25.51 -6.90
C THR A 473 -9.20 -25.73 -7.26
N TYR A 474 -9.52 -25.99 -8.52
CA TYR A 474 -10.89 -26.24 -8.95
C TYR A 474 -11.46 -27.53 -8.32
N ARG A 475 -10.67 -28.60 -8.21
CA ARG A 475 -11.09 -29.84 -7.54
C ARG A 475 -11.36 -29.64 -6.05
N THR A 476 -10.49 -28.91 -5.34
CA THR A 476 -10.67 -28.61 -3.92
C THR A 476 -11.83 -27.64 -3.68
N SER A 477 -12.08 -26.70 -4.59
CA SER A 477 -13.22 -25.80 -4.51
C SER A 477 -14.55 -26.57 -4.63
N ILE A 478 -14.65 -27.51 -5.58
CA ILE A 478 -15.81 -28.41 -5.71
C ILE A 478 -16.02 -29.22 -4.41
N PHE A 479 -14.95 -29.75 -3.82
CA PHE A 479 -15.03 -30.50 -2.56
C PHE A 479 -15.61 -29.66 -1.42
N PHE A 480 -15.12 -28.43 -1.20
CA PHE A 480 -15.64 -27.55 -0.15
C PHE A 480 -17.10 -27.14 -0.38
N VAL A 481 -17.51 -26.93 -1.64
CA VAL A 481 -18.91 -26.64 -1.98
C VAL A 481 -19.81 -27.85 -1.68
N LEU A 482 -19.38 -29.06 -2.00
CA LEU A 482 -20.15 -30.28 -1.70
C LEU A 482 -20.27 -30.55 -0.20
N VAL A 483 -19.19 -30.34 0.56
CA VAL A 483 -19.22 -30.47 2.04
C VAL A 483 -20.15 -29.43 2.65
N SER A 484 -20.15 -28.19 2.14
CA SER A 484 -21.07 -27.14 2.57
C SER A 484 -22.54 -27.50 2.24
N LEU A 485 -22.80 -28.03 1.04
CA LEU A 485 -24.14 -28.49 0.63
C LEU A 485 -24.65 -29.64 1.51
N LEU A 486 -23.80 -30.63 1.80
CA LEU A 486 -24.12 -31.75 2.67
C LEU A 486 -24.43 -31.27 4.10
N HIS A 487 -23.62 -30.36 4.63
CA HIS A 487 -23.85 -29.78 5.95
C HIS A 487 -25.19 -29.03 6.01
N GLY A 488 -25.46 -28.13 5.06
CA GLY A 488 -26.71 -27.36 5.03
C GLY A 488 -27.94 -28.23 4.81
N GLY A 489 -27.82 -29.31 4.02
CA GLY A 489 -28.90 -30.30 3.85
C GLY A 489 -29.16 -31.12 5.11
N LEU A 490 -28.10 -31.50 5.84
CA LEU A 490 -28.20 -32.26 7.08
C LEU A 490 -28.82 -31.42 8.21
N GLU A 491 -28.47 -30.13 8.31
CA GLU A 491 -29.10 -29.18 9.25
C GLU A 491 -30.60 -29.02 8.96
N TRP A 492 -30.98 -28.95 7.68
CA TRP A 492 -32.37 -28.83 7.27
C TRP A 492 -33.18 -30.09 7.61
N ILE A 493 -32.62 -31.28 7.39
CA ILE A 493 -33.30 -32.56 7.65
C ILE A 493 -33.40 -32.88 9.15
N LEU A 494 -32.32 -32.63 9.91
CA LEU A 494 -32.26 -33.02 11.32
C LEU A 494 -32.76 -31.94 12.28
N SER A 495 -33.04 -30.72 11.82
CA SER A 495 -33.47 -29.58 12.66
C SER A 495 -32.52 -29.25 13.82
N VAL A 496 -31.24 -29.64 13.73
CA VAL A 496 -30.23 -29.40 14.76
C VAL A 496 -29.40 -28.16 14.37
N PRO A 497 -29.31 -27.10 15.22
CA PRO A 497 -28.67 -25.83 14.87
C PRO A 497 -27.14 -25.82 14.99
N LEU A 498 -26.47 -26.97 14.81
CA LEU A 498 -25.03 -27.13 15.05
C LEU A 498 -24.15 -26.19 14.20
N GLY A 499 -24.46 -25.92 12.93
CA GLY A 499 -23.62 -25.03 12.10
C GLY A 499 -23.86 -23.55 12.32
N ARG A 500 -25.01 -23.16 12.87
CA ARG A 500 -25.33 -21.77 13.20
C ARG A 500 -24.70 -21.35 14.52
N GLU A 501 -24.67 -22.25 15.51
CA GLU A 501 -24.06 -22.00 16.83
C GLU A 501 -22.53 -22.10 16.79
N PHE A 502 -21.95 -22.99 15.98
CA PHE A 502 -20.50 -23.21 15.92
C PHE A 502 -19.84 -22.56 14.69
N HIS A 503 -20.55 -21.72 13.92
CA HIS A 503 -20.05 -21.03 12.73
C HIS A 503 -19.33 -21.94 11.70
N VAL A 504 -19.66 -23.23 11.66
CA VAL A 504 -18.96 -24.26 10.87
C VAL A 504 -18.92 -23.90 9.39
N ARG A 505 -19.99 -23.26 8.90
CA ARG A 505 -20.09 -22.78 7.52
C ARG A 505 -19.09 -21.67 7.19
N ASN A 506 -18.92 -20.71 8.10
CA ASN A 506 -17.93 -19.64 7.95
C ASN A 506 -16.51 -20.20 8.05
N LEU A 507 -16.29 -21.21 8.90
CA LEU A 507 -15.02 -21.93 8.98
C LEU A 507 -14.69 -22.63 7.65
N ILE A 508 -15.65 -23.32 7.04
CA ILE A 508 -15.47 -23.99 5.74
C ILE A 508 -15.14 -22.98 4.64
N TYR A 509 -15.85 -21.85 4.56
CA TYR A 509 -15.60 -20.82 3.55
C TYR A 509 -14.28 -20.08 3.76
N THR A 510 -13.93 -19.77 5.00
CA THR A 510 -12.64 -19.13 5.32
C THR A 510 -11.47 -20.07 5.02
N LEU A 511 -11.57 -21.35 5.37
CA LEU A 511 -10.58 -22.37 5.00
C LEU A 511 -10.46 -22.53 3.48
N ALA A 512 -11.58 -22.51 2.76
CA ALA A 512 -11.59 -22.57 1.29
C ALA A 512 -10.88 -21.35 0.68
N MET A 513 -11.15 -20.14 1.16
CA MET A 513 -10.52 -18.90 0.66
C MET A 513 -9.04 -18.82 1.04
N GLN A 514 -8.67 -19.23 2.24
CA GLN A 514 -7.28 -19.34 2.67
C GLN A 514 -6.50 -20.35 1.81
N TYR A 515 -7.12 -21.48 1.46
CA TYR A 515 -6.53 -22.46 0.54
C TYR A 515 -6.29 -21.87 -0.85
N VAL A 516 -7.31 -21.22 -1.43
CA VAL A 516 -7.21 -20.59 -2.75
C VAL A 516 -6.12 -19.51 -2.74
N PHE A 517 -6.14 -18.62 -1.75
CA PHE A 517 -5.16 -17.54 -1.62
C PHE A 517 -3.74 -18.08 -1.42
N PHE A 518 -3.56 -19.07 -0.54
CA PHE A 518 -2.25 -19.62 -0.27
C PHE A 518 -1.64 -20.30 -1.51
N PHE A 519 -2.38 -21.15 -2.20
CA PHE A 519 -1.83 -21.93 -3.31
C PHE A 519 -1.79 -21.18 -4.64
N ASN A 520 -2.69 -20.23 -4.89
CA ASN A 520 -2.73 -19.50 -6.18
C ASN A 520 -2.01 -18.15 -6.14
N ILE A 521 -1.79 -17.57 -4.96
CA ILE A 521 -1.19 -16.24 -4.81
C ILE A 521 0.06 -16.31 -3.94
N ALA A 522 -0.05 -16.73 -2.68
CA ALA A 522 1.05 -16.63 -1.72
C ALA A 522 2.23 -17.57 -2.05
N ALA A 523 1.97 -18.82 -2.41
CA ALA A 523 3.02 -19.80 -2.74
C ALA A 523 3.78 -19.43 -4.03
N PRO A 524 3.12 -19.02 -5.14
CA PRO A 524 3.82 -18.50 -6.32
C PRO A 524 4.63 -17.23 -6.04
N LEU A 525 4.08 -16.28 -5.28
CA LEU A 525 4.78 -15.04 -4.91
C LEU A 525 5.97 -15.30 -3.99
N ARG A 526 5.86 -16.24 -3.05
CA ARG A 526 6.98 -16.65 -2.20
C ARG A 526 8.09 -17.32 -3.01
N HIS A 527 7.74 -18.15 -3.98
CA HIS A 527 8.72 -18.76 -4.90
C HIS A 527 9.45 -17.69 -5.74
N LEU A 528 8.71 -16.68 -6.23
CA LEU A 528 9.29 -15.52 -6.93
C LEU A 528 10.18 -14.66 -6.02
N ALA A 529 9.73 -14.39 -4.78
CA ALA A 529 10.47 -13.61 -3.80
C ALA A 529 11.76 -14.32 -3.35
N LEU A 530 11.72 -15.63 -3.14
CA LEU A 530 12.92 -16.43 -2.83
C LEU A 530 13.89 -16.49 -4.02
N SER A 531 13.37 -16.51 -5.26
CA SER A 531 14.21 -16.42 -6.46
C SER A 531 14.85 -15.02 -6.65
N SER A 532 14.19 -13.97 -6.15
CA SER A 532 14.65 -12.58 -6.19
C SER A 532 15.60 -12.22 -5.03
N GLN A 533 15.40 -12.79 -3.83
CA GLN A 533 16.33 -12.64 -2.69
C GLN A 533 17.66 -13.35 -2.89
N ALA A 534 17.74 -14.34 -3.79
CA ALA A 534 19.00 -14.90 -4.25
C ALA A 534 19.85 -13.91 -5.08
N MET A 535 19.29 -12.76 -5.50
CA MET A 535 19.96 -11.71 -6.28
C MET A 535 20.49 -10.54 -5.43
N THR A 536 20.20 -10.44 -4.13
CA THR A 536 20.50 -9.25 -3.30
C THR A 536 21.47 -9.47 -2.13
N SER A 537 22.32 -10.50 -2.15
CA SER A 537 23.42 -10.64 -1.18
C SER A 537 24.77 -10.16 -1.76
N VAL A 538 24.95 -8.85 -1.94
CA VAL A 538 26.09 -8.22 -2.67
C VAL A 538 27.36 -8.00 -1.81
N VAL A 539 27.46 -8.56 -0.61
CA VAL A 539 28.67 -8.36 0.25
C VAL A 539 29.49 -9.65 0.46
N THR A 540 29.08 -10.77 -0.14
CA THR A 540 29.92 -11.99 -0.29
C THR A 540 30.27 -12.29 -1.76
N THR A 541 30.03 -11.35 -2.67
CA THR A 541 30.02 -11.56 -4.12
C THR A 541 31.37 -11.54 -4.81
N THR A 542 32.42 -10.92 -4.26
CA THR A 542 33.70 -10.81 -4.99
C THR A 542 34.40 -12.17 -5.13
N SER A 543 34.37 -13.04 -4.11
CA SER A 543 34.98 -14.38 -4.21
C SER A 543 34.10 -15.37 -4.99
N LYS A 544 32.77 -15.24 -4.88
CA LYS A 544 31.81 -16.10 -5.61
C LYS A 544 31.65 -15.72 -7.08
N ALA A 545 31.78 -14.45 -7.44
CA ALA A 545 31.74 -14.01 -8.84
C ALA A 545 32.98 -14.49 -9.59
N ALA A 546 34.17 -14.34 -8.98
CA ALA A 546 35.41 -14.87 -9.55
C ALA A 546 35.39 -16.39 -9.71
N SER A 547 34.84 -17.14 -8.73
CA SER A 547 34.71 -18.59 -8.85
C SER A 547 33.71 -19.01 -9.93
N ARG A 548 32.59 -18.30 -10.08
CA ARG A 548 31.59 -18.56 -11.13
C ARG A 548 32.13 -18.26 -12.53
N MET A 549 32.87 -17.17 -12.70
CA MET A 549 33.52 -16.83 -13.96
C MET A 549 34.52 -17.92 -14.36
N LYS A 550 35.32 -18.42 -13.42
CA LYS A 550 36.27 -19.51 -13.66
C LYS A 550 35.56 -20.82 -14.02
N GLU A 551 34.43 -21.13 -13.38
CA GLU A 551 33.63 -22.32 -13.68
C GLU A 551 32.99 -22.25 -15.08
N LEU A 552 32.41 -21.09 -15.44
CA LEU A 552 31.88 -20.86 -16.77
C LEU A 552 32.98 -20.99 -17.82
N GLU A 553 34.12 -20.33 -17.62
CA GLU A 553 35.26 -20.39 -18.54
C GLU A 553 35.79 -21.81 -18.72
N GLN A 554 35.88 -22.59 -17.64
CA GLN A 554 36.27 -24.00 -17.69
C GLN A 554 35.24 -24.85 -18.46
N TYR A 555 33.95 -24.59 -18.27
CA TYR A 555 32.89 -25.27 -19.00
C TYR A 555 32.92 -24.93 -20.50
N LEU A 556 33.09 -23.66 -20.85
CA LEU A 556 33.20 -23.21 -22.24
C LEU A 556 34.44 -23.77 -22.95
N ARG A 557 35.54 -24.01 -22.23
CA ARG A 557 36.72 -24.68 -22.80
C ARG A 557 36.58 -26.19 -22.97
N SER A 558 35.51 -26.80 -22.44
CA SER A 558 35.26 -28.23 -22.62
C SER A 558 34.68 -28.53 -24.01
N ASN A 559 35.05 -29.68 -24.58
CA ASN A 559 34.62 -30.09 -25.94
C ASN A 559 33.09 -30.16 -26.11
N HIS A 560 32.35 -30.39 -25.02
CA HIS A 560 30.88 -30.46 -25.04
C HIS A 560 30.20 -29.18 -24.51
N GLY A 561 30.89 -28.36 -23.70
CA GLY A 561 30.27 -27.23 -23.02
C GLY A 561 29.97 -26.05 -23.94
N LEU A 562 30.91 -25.65 -24.80
CA LEU A 562 30.69 -24.57 -25.76
C LEU A 562 29.51 -24.82 -26.72
N PRO A 563 29.40 -25.97 -27.42
CA PRO A 563 28.28 -26.20 -28.33
C PRO A 563 26.94 -26.24 -27.60
N THR A 564 26.89 -26.89 -26.43
CA THR A 564 25.66 -26.98 -25.61
C THR A 564 25.21 -25.61 -25.10
N PHE A 565 26.16 -24.81 -24.58
CA PHE A 565 25.87 -23.46 -24.12
C PHE A 565 25.48 -22.53 -25.27
N MET A 566 26.10 -22.68 -26.45
CA MET A 566 25.74 -21.95 -27.67
C MET A 566 24.31 -22.27 -28.11
N THR A 567 23.89 -23.55 -28.12
CA THR A 567 22.50 -23.93 -28.44
C THR A 567 21.50 -23.32 -27.46
N PHE A 568 21.87 -23.23 -26.17
CA PHE A 568 21.04 -22.55 -25.17
C PHE A 568 20.95 -21.04 -25.45
N CYS A 569 22.08 -20.37 -25.69
CA CYS A 569 22.13 -18.95 -26.01
C CYS A 569 21.39 -18.59 -27.32
N GLN A 570 21.35 -19.50 -28.29
CA GLN A 570 20.59 -19.34 -29.53
C GLN A 570 19.07 -19.29 -29.29
N ARG A 571 18.56 -20.08 -28.33
CA ARG A 571 17.14 -20.05 -27.96
C ARG A 571 16.74 -18.72 -27.31
N ASP A 572 17.68 -18.09 -26.62
CA ASP A 572 17.50 -16.83 -25.89
C ASP A 572 17.90 -15.59 -26.70
N PHE A 573 18.30 -15.75 -27.97
CA PHE A 573 18.80 -14.66 -28.84
C PHE A 573 19.94 -13.84 -28.19
N ARG A 574 20.84 -14.49 -27.44
CA ARG A 574 22.01 -13.88 -26.77
C ARG A 574 23.29 -14.58 -27.18
N THR A 575 23.61 -14.55 -28.46
CA THR A 575 24.75 -15.28 -29.05
C THR A 575 25.99 -14.40 -29.25
N GLU A 576 25.79 -13.09 -29.22
CA GLU A 576 26.74 -12.06 -29.58
C GLU A 576 27.89 -12.02 -28.56
N GLU A 577 27.58 -12.03 -27.26
CA GLU A 577 28.58 -12.05 -26.19
C GLU A 577 29.44 -13.32 -26.22
N LEU A 578 28.83 -14.48 -26.50
CA LEU A 578 29.53 -15.76 -26.58
C LEU A 578 30.42 -15.86 -27.83
N ARG A 579 29.94 -15.35 -28.97
CA ARG A 579 30.73 -15.28 -30.22
C ARG A 579 31.86 -14.26 -30.11
N ALA A 580 31.64 -13.14 -29.44
CA ALA A 580 32.69 -12.17 -29.15
C ALA A 580 33.78 -12.78 -28.27
N TRP A 581 33.41 -13.56 -27.25
CA TRP A 581 34.35 -14.30 -26.41
C TRP A 581 35.17 -15.32 -27.23
N GLN A 582 34.51 -16.06 -28.13
CA GLN A 582 35.18 -17.01 -29.02
C GLN A 582 36.20 -16.34 -29.95
N LEU A 583 35.90 -15.14 -30.47
CA LEU A 583 36.84 -14.37 -31.28
C LEU A 583 38.06 -13.89 -30.49
N VAL A 584 37.90 -13.57 -29.20
CA VAL A 584 39.03 -13.25 -28.32
C VAL A 584 39.92 -14.48 -28.10
N GLU A 585 39.34 -15.67 -27.89
CA GLU A 585 40.11 -16.93 -27.81
C GLU A 585 40.85 -17.25 -29.12
N GLN A 586 40.22 -17.02 -30.28
CA GLN A 586 40.87 -17.16 -31.58
C GLN A 586 42.01 -16.16 -31.80
N PHE A 587 41.88 -14.92 -31.28
CA PHE A 587 42.97 -13.94 -31.27
C PHE A 587 44.14 -14.42 -30.41
N LYS A 588 43.87 -14.98 -29.22
CA LYS A 588 44.92 -15.57 -28.35
C LYS A 588 45.69 -16.70 -29.04
N GLN A 589 45.01 -17.45 -29.89
CA GLN A 589 45.59 -18.51 -30.73
C GLN A 589 46.22 -18.00 -32.03
N ARG A 590 46.26 -16.68 -32.25
CA ARG A 590 46.78 -16.00 -33.46
C ARG A 590 46.04 -16.37 -34.75
N LEU A 591 44.81 -16.84 -34.65
CA LEU A 591 43.96 -17.18 -35.81
C LEU A 591 43.22 -15.95 -36.37
N VAL A 592 43.10 -14.88 -35.58
CA VAL A 592 42.42 -13.63 -35.93
C VAL A 592 43.33 -12.45 -35.55
N SER A 593 43.45 -11.45 -36.42
CA SER A 593 44.22 -10.24 -36.12
C SER A 593 43.44 -9.27 -35.22
N ALA A 594 44.13 -8.45 -34.42
CA ALA A 594 43.52 -7.45 -33.55
C ALA A 594 42.56 -6.51 -34.30
N ARG A 595 42.92 -6.14 -35.54
CA ARG A 595 42.09 -5.29 -36.41
C ARG A 595 40.79 -5.98 -36.86
N LYS A 596 40.85 -7.28 -37.15
CA LYS A 596 39.66 -8.07 -37.53
C LYS A 596 38.73 -8.29 -36.34
N LEU A 597 39.28 -8.54 -35.14
CA LEU A 597 38.49 -8.61 -33.91
C LEU A 597 37.79 -7.28 -33.62
N LEU A 598 38.52 -6.17 -33.71
CA LEU A 598 37.98 -4.84 -33.42
C LEU A 598 36.82 -4.48 -34.37
N THR A 599 36.99 -4.69 -35.67
CA THR A 599 35.96 -4.40 -36.68
C THR A 599 34.73 -5.31 -36.58
N THR A 600 34.90 -6.56 -36.14
CA THR A 600 33.80 -7.54 -36.04
C THR A 600 33.00 -7.40 -34.74
N CYS A 601 33.64 -6.96 -33.65
CA CYS A 601 33.05 -6.96 -32.31
C CYS A 601 32.94 -5.61 -31.62
N LEU A 602 33.83 -4.63 -31.87
CA LEU A 602 34.04 -3.47 -30.99
C LEU A 602 33.76 -2.11 -31.66
N VAL A 603 33.61 -2.08 -32.98
CA VAL A 603 33.24 -0.87 -33.74
C VAL A 603 31.72 -0.68 -33.72
N PRO A 604 31.19 0.56 -33.75
CA PRO A 604 29.76 0.80 -33.85
C PRO A 604 29.12 0.04 -35.02
N GLN A 605 27.93 -0.55 -34.81
CA GLN A 605 27.16 -1.29 -35.82
C GLN A 605 27.86 -2.54 -36.40
N CYS A 606 28.81 -3.13 -35.68
CA CYS A 606 29.45 -4.37 -36.08
C CYS A 606 28.53 -5.60 -35.95
N ALA A 607 28.88 -6.69 -36.64
CA ALA A 607 28.07 -7.91 -36.73
C ALA A 607 27.81 -8.60 -35.38
N LEU A 608 28.69 -8.39 -34.38
CA LEU A 608 28.56 -8.93 -33.03
C LEU A 608 28.43 -7.82 -31.98
N ALA A 609 27.74 -6.73 -32.33
CA ALA A 609 27.51 -5.63 -31.41
C ALA A 609 26.66 -6.09 -30.21
N CYS A 610 27.28 -6.13 -29.03
CA CYS A 610 26.61 -6.42 -27.76
C CYS A 610 26.82 -5.25 -26.76
N PRO A 611 26.03 -5.18 -25.67
CA PRO A 611 26.16 -4.10 -24.68
C PRO A 611 27.59 -3.94 -24.13
N THR A 612 28.28 -5.07 -23.89
CA THR A 612 29.68 -5.08 -23.44
C THR A 612 30.62 -4.52 -24.49
N SER A 613 30.45 -4.91 -25.76
CA SER A 613 31.23 -4.38 -26.88
C SER A 613 31.08 -2.88 -27.07
N VAL A 614 29.86 -2.35 -26.97
CA VAL A 614 29.60 -0.90 -27.09
C VAL A 614 30.31 -0.12 -25.99
N LYS A 615 30.34 -0.66 -24.76
CA LYS A 615 31.00 -0.06 -23.61
C LYS A 615 32.52 -0.01 -23.78
N TRP A 616 33.14 -1.11 -24.23
CA TRP A 616 34.60 -1.25 -24.31
C TRP A 616 35.20 -0.81 -25.65
N GLY A 617 34.38 -0.71 -26.70
CA GLY A 617 34.80 -0.39 -28.06
C GLY A 617 35.68 0.86 -28.20
N PRO A 618 35.23 2.05 -27.74
CA PRO A 618 36.01 3.29 -27.85
C PRO A 618 37.38 3.21 -27.16
N THR A 619 37.48 2.50 -26.04
CA THR A 619 38.73 2.29 -25.31
C THR A 619 39.71 1.45 -26.11
N TYR A 620 39.26 0.37 -26.76
CA TYR A 620 40.13 -0.50 -27.53
C TYR A 620 40.50 0.06 -28.91
N VAL A 621 39.63 0.87 -29.53
CA VAL A 621 39.94 1.61 -30.76
C VAL A 621 41.12 2.54 -30.51
N THR A 622 41.02 3.39 -29.48
CA THR A 622 42.09 4.33 -29.12
C THR A 622 43.37 3.64 -28.63
N ARG A 623 43.24 2.54 -27.88
CA ARG A 623 44.38 1.74 -27.40
C ARG A 623 45.15 1.08 -28.54
N LEU A 624 44.46 0.55 -29.56
CA LEU A 624 45.10 -0.06 -30.72
C LEU A 624 45.72 0.99 -31.66
N GLU A 625 45.07 2.13 -31.88
CA GLU A 625 45.65 3.25 -32.63
C GLU A 625 46.91 3.81 -31.96
N SER A 626 46.92 3.88 -30.63
CA SER A 626 48.10 4.24 -29.83
C SER A 626 49.24 3.23 -29.99
N TRP A 627 48.93 1.94 -30.00
CA TRP A 627 49.91 0.87 -30.18
C TRP A 627 50.58 0.93 -31.56
N LEU A 628 49.78 1.13 -32.62
CA LEU A 628 50.26 1.21 -34.01
C LEU A 628 51.10 2.47 -34.31
N ARG A 629 51.10 3.48 -33.44
CA ARG A 629 51.86 4.72 -33.60
C ARG A 629 53.22 4.72 -32.86
N ARG A 630 53.52 3.70 -32.06
CA ARG A 630 54.79 3.62 -31.32
C ARG A 630 55.86 2.95 -32.18
N ASP A 631 57.11 3.37 -32.01
CA ASP A 631 58.26 2.84 -32.75
C ASP A 631 58.40 1.32 -32.56
N GLU A 632 58.63 0.62 -33.68
CA GLU A 632 58.68 -0.85 -33.76
C GLU A 632 59.72 -1.45 -32.79
N ASP A 633 60.81 -0.71 -32.53
CA ASP A 633 61.90 -1.08 -31.63
C ASP A 633 61.49 -1.21 -30.15
N ILE A 634 60.37 -0.59 -29.73
CA ILE A 634 59.94 -0.53 -28.32
C ILE A 634 58.81 -1.53 -28.03
N VAL A 635 58.01 -1.86 -29.04
CA VAL A 635 56.69 -2.48 -28.84
C VAL A 635 56.59 -3.87 -29.50
N GLY A 636 57.50 -4.19 -30.42
CA GLY A 636 57.50 -5.42 -31.21
C GLY A 636 56.43 -5.41 -32.31
N ASN A 637 56.59 -6.32 -33.29
CA ASN A 637 55.75 -6.36 -34.49
C ASN A 637 54.33 -6.90 -34.26
N GLU A 638 54.04 -7.45 -33.08
CA GLU A 638 52.78 -8.16 -32.79
C GLU A 638 52.12 -7.65 -31.52
N VAL A 639 50.78 -7.51 -31.57
CA VAL A 639 49.97 -7.14 -30.40
C VAL A 639 49.98 -8.31 -29.40
N PRO A 640 50.21 -8.07 -28.10
CA PRO A 640 50.23 -9.11 -27.07
C PRO A 640 48.94 -9.93 -27.04
N THR A 641 49.03 -11.23 -26.79
CA THR A 641 47.86 -12.12 -26.68
C THR A 641 46.94 -11.75 -25.51
N THR A 642 47.46 -11.07 -24.50
CA THR A 642 46.72 -10.55 -23.33
C THR A 642 46.02 -9.22 -23.57
N PHE A 643 46.18 -8.62 -24.75
CA PHE A 643 45.72 -7.25 -25.04
C PHE A 643 44.21 -7.06 -24.75
N PHE A 644 43.38 -8.07 -24.99
CA PHE A 644 41.92 -8.03 -24.81
C PHE A 644 41.41 -8.72 -23.53
N ASP A 645 42.27 -9.03 -22.56
CA ASP A 645 41.88 -9.80 -21.36
C ASP A 645 40.79 -9.09 -20.52
N GLU A 646 40.86 -7.76 -20.39
CA GLU A 646 39.84 -6.99 -19.65
C GLU A 646 38.48 -7.07 -20.34
N PHE A 647 38.47 -7.07 -21.67
CA PHE A 647 37.26 -7.22 -22.46
C PHE A 647 36.69 -8.64 -22.32
N GLN A 648 37.56 -9.66 -22.35
CA GLN A 648 37.16 -11.04 -22.16
C GLN A 648 36.53 -11.29 -20.78
N ALA A 649 37.14 -10.73 -19.73
CA ALA A 649 36.61 -10.82 -18.38
C ALA A 649 35.23 -10.17 -18.28
N ALA A 650 35.03 -9.00 -18.89
CA ALA A 650 33.74 -8.32 -18.92
C ALA A 650 32.67 -9.09 -19.70
N LEU A 651 33.04 -9.82 -20.76
CA LEU A 651 32.11 -10.71 -21.48
C LEU A 651 31.65 -11.88 -20.61
N LEU A 652 32.58 -12.52 -19.89
CA LEU A 652 32.27 -13.61 -18.97
C LEU A 652 31.43 -13.15 -17.78
N GLU A 653 31.70 -11.95 -17.25
CA GLU A 653 30.89 -11.33 -16.20
C GLU A 653 29.44 -11.13 -16.66
N ALA A 654 29.24 -10.53 -17.84
CA ALA A 654 27.92 -10.31 -18.41
C ALA A 654 27.14 -11.61 -18.66
N LEU A 655 27.82 -12.69 -19.11
CA LEU A 655 27.21 -14.01 -19.26
C LEU A 655 26.87 -14.64 -17.91
N CYS A 656 27.69 -14.42 -16.88
CA CYS A 656 27.51 -14.95 -15.53
C CYS A 656 26.34 -14.32 -14.77
N GLU A 657 26.07 -13.02 -14.96
CA GLU A 657 25.00 -12.32 -14.23
C GLU A 657 23.59 -12.83 -14.56
N ASP A 658 23.38 -13.30 -15.79
CA ASP A 658 22.04 -13.62 -16.28
C ASP A 658 21.96 -15.01 -16.94
N VAL A 659 22.71 -15.23 -18.02
CA VAL A 659 22.53 -16.40 -18.89
C VAL A 659 23.04 -17.69 -18.23
N TRP A 660 24.19 -17.63 -17.57
CA TRP A 660 24.82 -18.78 -16.93
C TRP A 660 23.94 -19.38 -15.83
N LEU A 661 23.36 -18.54 -14.97
CA LEU A 661 22.51 -18.99 -13.87
C LEU A 661 21.23 -19.67 -14.37
N ARG A 662 20.68 -19.21 -15.50
CA ARG A 662 19.52 -19.82 -16.14
C ARG A 662 19.88 -21.15 -16.79
N PHE A 663 21.00 -21.21 -17.49
CA PHE A 663 21.53 -22.44 -18.06
C PHE A 663 21.72 -23.52 -17.00
N GLN A 664 22.32 -23.17 -15.85
CA GLN A 664 22.55 -24.10 -14.76
C GLN A 664 21.26 -24.69 -14.16
N ARG A 665 20.14 -23.97 -14.25
CA ARG A 665 18.83 -24.42 -13.71
C ARG A 665 18.00 -25.20 -14.72
N GLN A 666 18.12 -24.89 -16.00
CA GLN A 666 17.19 -25.35 -17.04
C GLN A 666 17.81 -26.39 -17.99
N SER A 667 19.13 -26.43 -18.11
CA SER A 667 19.81 -27.33 -19.03
C SER A 667 19.94 -28.73 -18.41
N LEU A 668 19.30 -29.72 -19.05
CA LEU A 668 19.48 -31.14 -18.70
C LEU A 668 20.95 -31.56 -18.83
N ASP A 669 21.64 -31.06 -19.86
CA ASP A 669 23.05 -31.38 -20.11
C ASP A 669 23.98 -30.84 -19.02
N TRP A 670 23.66 -29.67 -18.46
CA TRP A 670 24.39 -29.14 -17.30
C TRP A 670 24.17 -30.01 -16.06
N ILE A 671 22.92 -30.41 -15.79
CA ILE A 671 22.58 -31.24 -14.64
C ILE A 671 23.34 -32.58 -14.70
N ASP A 672 23.41 -33.19 -15.89
CA ASP A 672 24.16 -34.43 -16.09
C ASP A 672 25.68 -34.23 -15.99
N HIS A 673 26.22 -33.14 -16.56
CA HIS A 673 27.63 -32.78 -16.43
C HIS A 673 28.04 -32.56 -14.97
N ASP A 674 27.25 -31.78 -14.23
CA ASP A 674 27.52 -31.46 -12.83
C ASP A 674 27.38 -32.69 -11.92
N ARG A 675 26.41 -33.58 -12.20
CA ARG A 675 26.29 -34.87 -11.52
C ARG A 675 27.53 -35.74 -11.74
N ARG A 676 28.03 -35.84 -12.98
CA ARG A 676 29.25 -36.60 -13.30
C ARG A 676 30.48 -36.00 -12.62
N ARG A 677 30.65 -34.68 -12.68
CA ARG A 677 31.75 -33.96 -11.99
C ARG A 677 31.76 -34.26 -10.50
N ARG A 678 30.62 -34.10 -9.81
CA ARG A 678 30.50 -34.37 -8.37
C ARG A 678 30.77 -35.85 -8.03
N SER A 679 30.36 -36.77 -8.90
CA SER A 679 30.68 -38.19 -8.74
C SER A 679 32.18 -38.48 -8.85
N LEU A 680 32.88 -37.83 -9.79
CA LEU A 680 34.33 -37.97 -9.96
C LEU A 680 35.11 -37.33 -8.81
N GLU A 681 34.70 -36.15 -8.36
CA GLU A 681 35.28 -35.48 -7.18
C GLU A 681 35.07 -36.30 -5.89
N GLY A 682 33.89 -36.90 -5.74
CA GLY A 682 33.61 -37.85 -4.66
C GLY A 682 34.52 -39.08 -4.72
N MET A 683 34.71 -39.65 -5.91
CA MET A 683 35.62 -40.80 -6.12
C MET A 683 37.08 -40.46 -5.83
N ASP A 684 37.57 -39.30 -6.27
CA ASP A 684 38.93 -38.82 -5.99
C ASP A 684 39.13 -38.55 -4.49
N THR A 685 38.10 -38.02 -3.81
CA THR A 685 38.11 -37.82 -2.35
C THR A 685 38.20 -39.17 -1.62
N VAL A 686 37.44 -40.17 -2.05
CA VAL A 686 37.50 -41.55 -1.52
C VAL A 686 38.88 -42.17 -1.78
N LEU A 687 39.44 -42.04 -2.99
CA LEU A 687 40.78 -42.51 -3.32
C LEU A 687 41.85 -41.88 -2.41
N ARG A 688 41.79 -40.57 -2.16
CA ARG A 688 42.72 -39.90 -1.24
C ARG A 688 42.56 -40.34 0.21
N MET A 689 41.34 -40.66 0.66
CA MET A 689 41.09 -41.21 1.99
C MET A 689 41.63 -42.64 2.13
N VAL A 690 41.48 -43.47 1.09
CA VAL A 690 42.04 -44.84 1.04
C VAL A 690 43.57 -44.81 1.03
N VAL A 691 44.19 -43.91 0.27
CA VAL A 691 45.66 -43.73 0.25
C VAL A 691 46.20 -43.23 1.60
N LYS A 692 45.44 -42.38 2.33
CA LYS A 692 45.80 -41.96 3.69
C LYS A 692 45.61 -43.05 4.76
N GLN A 693 44.81 -44.08 4.48
CA GLN A 693 44.47 -45.13 5.44
C GLN A 693 45.33 -46.39 5.35
N GLN A 694 46.31 -46.50 4.44
CA GLN A 694 47.26 -47.62 4.48
C GLN A 694 48.21 -47.47 5.69
N PRO A 695 48.14 -48.35 6.71
CA PRO A 695 49.11 -48.36 7.79
C PRO A 695 50.41 -49.00 7.31
N ALA A 696 51.54 -48.36 7.60
CA ALA A 696 52.86 -48.96 7.47
C ALA A 696 52.93 -50.20 8.38
N PHE A 697 52.91 -51.40 7.78
CA PHE A 697 53.18 -52.63 8.51
C PHE A 697 54.68 -52.73 8.80
N PRO A 698 55.10 -52.92 10.07
CA PRO A 698 56.48 -53.23 10.40
C PRO A 698 56.75 -54.72 10.10
N LEU A 699 57.78 -54.97 9.31
CA LEU A 699 58.32 -56.32 9.04
C LEU A 699 58.83 -56.98 10.32
N PRO A 700 58.59 -58.30 10.54
CA PRO A 700 59.42 -59.12 11.40
C PRO A 700 60.45 -59.92 10.57
N PHE A 701 61.70 -59.79 11.03
CA PHE A 701 63.01 -60.46 10.77
C PHE A 701 63.02 -61.95 10.29
N PRO A 702 64.20 -62.58 10.07
CA PRO A 702 65.39 -62.23 9.25
C PRO A 702 65.81 -63.42 8.34
N VAL A 703 66.55 -63.20 7.24
CA VAL A 703 67.44 -64.25 6.68
C VAL A 703 68.73 -63.63 6.16
N VAL A 704 69.81 -64.14 6.72
CA VAL A 704 71.21 -63.92 6.37
C VAL A 704 71.58 -64.82 5.18
N GLN A 705 72.48 -64.29 4.35
CA GLN A 705 73.53 -64.99 3.57
C GLN A 705 73.32 -65.39 2.08
N VAL A 706 74.25 -64.87 1.27
CA VAL A 706 75.20 -65.58 0.37
C VAL A 706 75.16 -65.19 -1.13
N PHE A 707 76.26 -64.55 -1.54
CA PHE A 707 77.01 -64.62 -2.82
C PHE A 707 76.25 -64.91 -4.12
N ARG A 708 76.31 -63.98 -5.07
CA ARG A 708 77.39 -63.91 -6.08
C ARG A 708 77.40 -62.55 -6.77
#